data_AF-A0A843FWS0-F1
#
_entry.id   AF-A0A843FWS0-F1
#
_cell.length_a   1.000
_cell.length_b   1.000
_cell.length_c   1.000
_cell.angle_alpha   90.00
_cell.angle_beta   90.00
_cell.angle_gamma   90.00
#
_symmetry.space_group_name_H-M   'P 1'
#
loop_
_entity.id
_entity.type
_entity.pdbx_description
1 polymer ?
#
loop_
_entity_poly.entity_id
_entity_poly.type
_entity_poly.pdbx_seq_one_letter_code
_entity_poly.pdbx_strand_id
1 'polypeptide(L)'
;MDAKKIVAIAVSAVLLVMAFSYLEYGQEMSYDEAVNELGLKLHSSDETYDENLRIPDNIRFIISAYGPQPDIPEIELPSKLDLRDYHGRNIVSPIKDQGQLGTCWAFGIIKAIEISYAEAMGLDFNEGNVVDLSEKHLAWFSYEPIYEGSQAGEGFRPPNDSWDTSDITFRVVRNGGTISQALILFSSDMGPVDESLAPYTPIEGTNVGLRAEIFTISLDEKGIADKSTQEMVLDWAQVSIDEYQAVKKELKDSGFYLLSGDEFNMAINQGLPEDAGETVGFAQAYSNPGDYSVDESLRYINDRVLIEFNVLPDVSLCDEKLEYSYNPVAIKAIKTELNKGRGVTLAYHSDSSMPGYEQDITFLNFLDSEGNPTSDSNAALWAHYTYDVDYDPNDSTSVNKIVMPNHGVCIIGYDDNFPKEYFKDPNGTIGGNGAWLVANSWGLDWGNSGNGTFWLSYYDQSTLSVGTALIKDVEGMHTEKYNFVPSVNELGIDHSKSEIQMANVFESTCSQTLTSIGVQTILPNTSIRYQIYKLEDYHASPVDGTLVAEGSEEVIYAGYHTIALDSGLDLETGDAYSIIVEQKDCDGYAILTSALKNENGSDYYTRIFQETDPWTNGGFYFSKGVVNPGESFVLYKNRWLDWADVTATMHKLNIDMNDDGFDYDNFPIVAYLKEATVS
;
A
#
# COMPACT_ATOMS: atom_id res chain seq x y z
N MET A 1 -40.80 69.99 -6.15
CA MET A 1 -40.17 68.95 -5.30
C MET A 1 -38.68 69.20 -5.34
N ASP A 2 -38.05 69.42 -4.18
CA ASP A 2 -36.65 69.85 -4.07
C ASP A 2 -35.69 68.78 -4.63
N ALA A 3 -34.70 69.18 -5.43
CA ALA A 3 -33.76 68.27 -6.10
C ALA A 3 -33.02 67.36 -5.09
N LYS A 4 -32.83 67.83 -3.86
CA LYS A 4 -32.28 67.04 -2.75
C LYS A 4 -33.18 65.88 -2.31
N LYS A 5 -34.51 66.02 -2.41
CA LYS A 5 -35.47 64.93 -2.11
C LYS A 5 -35.51 63.86 -3.19
N ILE A 6 -35.30 64.24 -4.46
CA ILE A 6 -35.26 63.29 -5.58
C ILE A 6 -33.97 62.46 -5.52
N VAL A 7 -32.83 63.07 -5.19
CA VAL A 7 -31.56 62.36 -4.99
C VAL A 7 -31.62 61.43 -3.78
N ALA A 8 -32.23 61.87 -2.66
CA ALA A 8 -32.39 61.00 -1.49
C ALA A 8 -33.28 59.78 -1.78
N ILE A 9 -34.38 59.94 -2.51
CA ILE A 9 -35.26 58.83 -2.90
C ILE A 9 -34.57 57.89 -3.89
N ALA A 10 -33.80 58.42 -4.85
CA ALA A 10 -33.04 57.62 -5.81
C ALA A 10 -31.90 56.82 -5.13
N VAL A 11 -31.18 57.42 -4.18
CA VAL A 11 -30.14 56.73 -3.40
C VAL A 11 -30.74 55.65 -2.50
N SER A 12 -31.87 55.91 -1.85
CA SER A 12 -32.58 54.89 -1.06
C SER A 12 -33.15 53.76 -1.91
N ALA A 13 -33.64 54.04 -3.12
CA ALA A 13 -34.13 53.01 -4.05
C ALA A 13 -32.99 52.14 -4.61
N VAL A 14 -31.83 52.74 -4.91
CA VAL A 14 -30.63 52.01 -5.36
C VAL A 14 -30.03 51.16 -4.22
N LEU A 15 -30.04 51.66 -2.98
CA LEU A 15 -29.64 50.87 -1.80
C LEU A 15 -30.63 49.75 -1.49
N LEU A 16 -31.93 49.95 -1.69
CA LEU A 16 -32.93 48.88 -1.56
C LEU A 16 -32.75 47.82 -2.66
N VAL A 17 -32.54 48.22 -3.91
CA VAL A 17 -32.32 47.27 -5.02
C VAL A 17 -30.99 46.53 -4.84
N MET A 18 -29.93 47.16 -4.34
CA MET A 18 -28.69 46.48 -3.95
C MET A 18 -28.88 45.55 -2.74
N ALA A 19 -29.67 45.95 -1.73
CA ALA A 19 -29.99 45.07 -0.61
C ALA A 19 -30.83 43.85 -1.06
N PHE A 20 -31.78 44.03 -1.98
CA PHE A 20 -32.57 42.95 -2.57
C PHE A 20 -31.75 42.06 -3.52
N SER A 21 -30.77 42.61 -4.25
CA SER A 21 -29.86 41.80 -5.08
C SER A 21 -28.75 41.10 -4.27
N TYR A 22 -28.43 41.55 -3.06
CA TYR A 22 -27.65 40.78 -2.09
C TYR A 22 -28.50 39.72 -1.35
N LEU A 23 -29.79 39.99 -1.12
CA LEU A 23 -30.73 39.02 -0.54
C LEU A 23 -31.18 37.93 -1.53
N GLU A 24 -31.20 38.21 -2.84
CA GLU A 24 -31.45 37.20 -3.90
C GLU A 24 -30.20 36.42 -4.31
N TYR A 25 -29.00 36.80 -3.84
CA TYR A 25 -27.74 36.07 -4.07
C TYR A 25 -27.28 35.26 -2.83
N GLY A 26 -28.14 35.15 -1.81
CA GLY A 26 -27.80 34.55 -0.52
C GLY A 26 -28.95 33.74 0.06
N GLN A 27 -29.56 32.84 -0.72
CA GLN A 27 -30.09 31.66 -0.05
C GLN A 27 -28.88 30.80 0.29
N GLU A 28 -28.49 30.82 1.58
CA GLU A 28 -27.61 29.80 2.11
C GLU A 28 -28.18 28.45 1.68
N MET A 29 -27.36 27.69 0.95
CA MET A 29 -27.66 26.31 0.60
C MET A 29 -28.08 25.56 1.86
N SER A 30 -29.21 24.87 1.79
CA SER A 30 -29.68 24.02 2.87
C SER A 30 -28.68 22.88 3.12
N TYR A 31 -28.77 22.25 4.28
CA TYR A 31 -27.94 21.09 4.62
C TYR A 31 -28.06 19.99 3.57
N ASP A 32 -29.29 19.58 3.24
CA ASP A 32 -29.56 18.54 2.25
C ASP A 32 -29.04 18.91 0.85
N GLU A 33 -29.17 20.18 0.43
CA GLU A 33 -28.61 20.63 -0.85
C GLU A 33 -27.08 20.53 -0.86
N ALA A 34 -26.41 20.88 0.24
CA ALA A 34 -24.95 20.79 0.35
C ALA A 34 -24.44 19.34 0.37
N VAL A 35 -25.11 18.45 1.11
CA VAL A 35 -24.82 17.00 1.11
C VAL A 35 -24.99 16.42 -0.29
N ASN A 36 -26.10 16.73 -0.96
CA ASN A 36 -26.35 16.22 -2.31
C ASN A 36 -25.33 16.75 -3.32
N GLU A 37 -24.97 18.04 -3.25
CA GLU A 37 -24.00 18.62 -4.18
C GLU A 37 -22.60 18.03 -3.98
N LEU A 38 -22.15 17.88 -2.72
CA LEU A 38 -20.85 17.27 -2.42
C LEU A 38 -20.83 15.79 -2.81
N GLY A 39 -21.87 15.02 -2.45
CA GLY A 39 -21.97 13.60 -2.80
C GLY A 39 -21.94 13.38 -4.32
N LEU A 40 -22.64 14.20 -5.11
CA LEU A 40 -22.57 14.15 -6.59
C LEU A 40 -21.17 14.47 -7.12
N LYS A 41 -20.46 15.39 -6.48
CA LYS A 41 -19.12 15.76 -6.88
C LYS A 41 -18.13 14.64 -6.61
N LEU A 42 -18.18 14.04 -5.42
CA LEU A 42 -17.33 12.91 -5.04
C LEU A 42 -17.64 11.67 -5.89
N HIS A 43 -18.91 11.43 -6.22
CA HIS A 43 -19.33 10.36 -7.13
C HIS A 43 -18.67 10.44 -8.52
N SER A 44 -18.38 11.64 -9.04
CA SER A 44 -17.67 11.75 -10.33
C SER A 44 -16.23 11.21 -10.27
N SER A 45 -15.62 11.23 -9.08
CA SER A 45 -14.33 10.58 -8.82
C SER A 45 -14.49 9.05 -8.76
N ASP A 46 -15.62 8.55 -8.22
CA ASP A 46 -15.96 7.12 -8.25
C ASP A 46 -16.17 6.60 -9.67
N GLU A 47 -16.79 7.38 -10.56
CA GLU A 47 -16.93 7.04 -11.99
C GLU A 47 -15.54 6.84 -12.63
N THR A 48 -14.61 7.75 -12.35
CA THR A 48 -13.22 7.65 -12.85
C THR A 48 -12.52 6.42 -12.25
N TYR A 49 -12.76 6.15 -10.96
CA TYR A 49 -12.17 4.99 -10.30
C TYR A 49 -12.74 3.66 -10.81
N ASP A 50 -14.05 3.59 -11.11
CA ASP A 50 -14.70 2.45 -11.74
C ASP A 50 -14.11 2.17 -13.14
N GLU A 51 -13.87 3.21 -13.94
CA GLU A 51 -13.21 3.06 -15.24
C GLU A 51 -11.79 2.49 -15.07
N ASN A 52 -11.02 2.99 -14.10
CA ASN A 52 -9.68 2.49 -13.79
C ASN A 52 -9.69 1.05 -13.26
N LEU A 53 -10.71 0.68 -12.47
CA LEU A 53 -10.91 -0.67 -11.97
C LEU A 53 -11.24 -1.68 -13.07
N ARG A 54 -11.65 -1.25 -14.25
CA ARG A 54 -11.86 -2.14 -15.41
C ARG A 54 -10.56 -2.41 -16.17
N ILE A 55 -9.46 -1.73 -15.84
CA ILE A 55 -8.12 -2.01 -16.33
C ILE A 55 -7.55 -3.19 -15.52
N PRO A 56 -6.88 -4.19 -16.13
CA PRO A 56 -6.24 -5.28 -15.40
C PRO A 56 -5.36 -4.77 -14.25
N ASP A 57 -5.46 -5.41 -13.07
CA ASP A 57 -4.85 -4.94 -11.81
C ASP A 57 -3.34 -4.71 -11.92
N ASN A 58 -2.65 -5.57 -12.67
CA ASN A 58 -1.23 -5.45 -12.94
C ASN A 58 -0.88 -4.18 -13.72
N ILE A 59 -1.75 -3.70 -14.62
CA ILE A 59 -1.55 -2.47 -15.38
C ILE A 59 -1.90 -1.23 -14.55
N ARG A 60 -2.94 -1.31 -13.72
CA ARG A 60 -3.39 -0.21 -12.85
C ARG A 60 -2.32 0.22 -11.85
N PHE A 61 -1.56 -0.73 -11.29
CA PHE A 61 -0.45 -0.47 -10.35
C PHE A 61 0.68 0.40 -10.94
N ILE A 62 0.76 0.48 -12.26
CA ILE A 62 1.84 1.15 -12.97
C ILE A 62 1.46 2.59 -13.31
N ILE A 63 0.21 2.81 -13.74
CA ILE A 63 -0.24 4.09 -14.28
C ILE A 63 -0.22 5.19 -13.19
N SER A 64 -0.34 4.82 -11.92
CA SER A 64 -0.19 5.74 -10.78
C SER A 64 1.24 6.28 -10.59
N ALA A 65 2.25 5.70 -11.24
CA ALA A 65 3.65 6.12 -11.08
C ALA A 65 3.93 7.53 -11.65
N TYR A 66 3.07 8.06 -12.55
CA TYR A 66 3.26 9.39 -13.18
C TYR A 66 2.78 10.58 -12.33
N GLY A 67 2.76 10.43 -11.01
CA GLY A 67 2.32 11.47 -10.08
C GLY A 67 3.27 12.68 -9.97
N PRO A 68 2.78 13.79 -9.38
CA PRO A 68 3.62 14.92 -8.96
C PRO A 68 4.86 14.46 -8.20
N GLN A 69 6.00 15.10 -8.44
CA GLN A 69 7.27 14.74 -7.82
C GLN A 69 7.60 15.68 -6.64
N PRO A 70 8.22 15.19 -5.56
CA PRO A 70 8.58 16.00 -4.40
C PRO A 70 9.70 16.99 -4.70
N ASP A 71 9.62 18.17 -4.08
CA ASP A 71 10.62 19.22 -4.17
C ASP A 71 11.76 18.96 -3.18
N ILE A 72 12.56 17.93 -3.47
CA ILE A 72 13.65 17.51 -2.59
C ILE A 72 14.74 18.59 -2.59
N PRO A 73 15.12 19.13 -1.42
CA PRO A 73 16.19 20.11 -1.30
C PRO A 73 17.51 19.64 -1.92
N GLU A 74 18.32 20.55 -2.43
CA GLU A 74 19.69 20.23 -2.86
C GLU A 74 20.55 19.88 -1.65
N ILE A 75 21.06 18.65 -1.63
CA ILE A 75 21.88 18.10 -0.54
C ILE A 75 23.08 17.39 -1.17
N GLU A 76 24.28 17.63 -0.66
CA GLU A 76 25.47 16.87 -1.05
C GLU A 76 25.43 15.48 -0.41
N LEU A 77 25.29 14.45 -1.23
CA LEU A 77 25.25 13.04 -0.80
C LEU A 77 26.57 12.35 -1.17
N PRO A 78 27.09 11.42 -0.34
CA PRO A 78 28.26 10.63 -0.71
C PRO A 78 27.94 9.76 -1.93
N SER A 79 28.95 9.42 -2.73
CA SER A 79 28.78 8.55 -3.91
C SER A 79 28.59 7.06 -3.56
N LYS A 80 28.73 6.70 -2.27
CA LYS A 80 28.59 5.34 -1.76
C LYS A 80 28.16 5.37 -0.30
N LEU A 81 27.28 4.46 0.08
CA LEU A 81 26.81 4.26 1.44
C LEU A 81 26.55 2.77 1.68
N ASP A 82 26.85 2.27 2.88
CA ASP A 82 26.49 0.93 3.33
C ASP A 82 26.03 1.03 4.79
N LEU A 83 24.75 0.76 5.06
CA LEU A 83 24.19 0.91 6.40
C LEU A 83 24.72 -0.15 7.40
N ARG A 84 25.46 -1.16 6.91
CA ARG A 84 26.19 -2.11 7.76
C ARG A 84 27.46 -1.51 8.38
N ASP A 85 27.90 -0.37 7.86
CA ASP A 85 28.99 0.47 8.40
C ASP A 85 28.56 1.96 8.36
N TYR A 86 27.45 2.25 9.03
CA TYR A 86 26.92 3.60 9.16
C TYR A 86 27.62 4.33 10.32
N HIS A 87 28.61 5.17 9.96
CA HIS A 87 29.43 5.90 10.93
C HIS A 87 30.15 5.00 11.95
N GLY A 88 30.58 3.80 11.53
CA GLY A 88 31.25 2.82 12.37
C GLY A 88 30.31 1.91 13.16
N ARG A 89 28.99 2.02 12.98
CA ARG A 89 27.98 1.11 13.55
C ARG A 89 27.33 0.29 12.45
N ASN A 90 26.93 -0.94 12.77
CA ASN A 90 26.01 -1.68 11.93
C ASN A 90 24.58 -1.40 12.41
N ILE A 91 23.77 -0.76 11.58
CA ILE A 91 22.34 -0.50 11.86
C ILE A 91 21.40 -1.40 11.05
N VAL A 92 21.94 -2.42 10.38
CA VAL A 92 21.16 -3.43 9.64
C VAL A 92 21.06 -4.69 10.48
N SER A 93 19.85 -4.98 10.96
CA SER A 93 19.51 -6.23 11.64
C SER A 93 19.72 -7.43 10.71
N PRO A 94 19.98 -8.64 11.24
CA PRO A 94 20.18 -9.84 10.42
C PRO A 94 19.07 -10.07 9.39
N ILE A 95 19.45 -10.58 8.22
CA ILE A 95 18.50 -10.90 7.16
C ILE A 95 17.75 -12.18 7.54
N LYS A 96 16.42 -12.07 7.61
CA LYS A 96 15.49 -13.17 7.94
C LYS A 96 15.10 -13.95 6.69
N ASP A 97 14.30 -15.00 6.88
CA ASP A 97 13.83 -15.88 5.80
C ASP A 97 12.29 -15.94 5.78
N GLN A 98 11.69 -15.54 4.67
CA GLN A 98 10.24 -15.60 4.45
C GLN A 98 9.76 -17.02 4.09
N GLY A 99 10.66 -17.94 3.74
CA GLY A 99 10.32 -19.25 3.20
C GLY A 99 9.43 -19.16 1.95
N GLN A 100 8.60 -20.17 1.70
CA GLN A 100 7.74 -20.22 0.49
C GLN A 100 6.41 -19.46 0.64
N LEU A 101 6.42 -18.33 1.35
CA LEU A 101 5.23 -17.50 1.62
C LEU A 101 5.30 -16.18 0.83
N GLY A 102 4.14 -15.69 0.38
CA GLY A 102 3.96 -14.43 -0.35
C GLY A 102 3.98 -13.21 0.58
N THR A 103 4.97 -13.12 1.46
CA THR A 103 5.05 -12.10 2.54
C THR A 103 6.27 -11.19 2.42
N CYS A 104 6.98 -11.22 1.29
CA CYS A 104 8.16 -10.38 1.04
C CYS A 104 7.92 -8.88 1.29
N TRP A 105 6.72 -8.39 1.00
CA TRP A 105 6.30 -7.02 1.29
C TRP A 105 6.41 -6.67 2.78
N ALA A 106 6.02 -7.59 3.67
CA ALA A 106 6.11 -7.43 5.12
C ALA A 106 7.56 -7.41 5.57
N PHE A 107 8.40 -8.32 5.06
CA PHE A 107 9.84 -8.34 5.36
C PHE A 107 10.55 -7.07 4.88
N GLY A 108 10.22 -6.57 3.69
CA GLY A 108 10.81 -5.35 3.14
C GLY A 108 10.56 -4.13 4.03
N ILE A 109 9.31 -3.87 4.39
CA ILE A 109 8.96 -2.72 5.23
C ILE A 109 9.39 -2.91 6.70
N ILE A 110 9.29 -4.11 7.26
CA ILE A 110 9.78 -4.39 8.63
C ILE A 110 11.29 -4.17 8.70
N LYS A 111 12.07 -4.65 7.72
CA LYS A 111 13.52 -4.39 7.67
C LYS A 111 13.82 -2.89 7.60
N ALA A 112 13.06 -2.15 6.81
CA ALA A 112 13.19 -0.69 6.73
C ALA A 112 12.92 -0.01 8.08
N ILE A 113 11.88 -0.45 8.80
CA ILE A 113 11.53 0.04 10.14
C ILE A 113 12.62 -0.30 11.16
N GLU A 114 13.11 -1.55 11.18
CA GLU A 114 14.18 -1.99 12.09
C GLU A 114 15.43 -1.13 11.94
N ILE A 115 15.83 -0.80 10.70
CA ILE A 115 16.98 0.07 10.40
C ILE A 115 16.74 1.49 10.91
N SER A 116 15.62 2.10 10.52
CA SER A 116 15.26 3.46 10.94
C SER A 116 15.19 3.60 12.46
N TYR A 117 14.63 2.59 13.13
CA TYR A 117 14.54 2.52 14.59
C TYR A 117 15.92 2.32 15.24
N ALA A 118 16.76 1.43 14.69
CA ALA A 118 18.12 1.22 15.17
C ALA A 118 18.95 2.51 15.13
N GLU A 119 18.81 3.32 14.07
CA GLU A 119 19.45 4.63 14.02
C GLU A 119 18.89 5.57 15.09
N ALA A 120 17.57 5.70 15.18
CA ALA A 120 16.92 6.59 16.15
C ALA A 120 17.28 6.25 17.60
N MET A 121 17.48 4.97 17.90
CA MET A 121 17.84 4.46 19.23
C MET A 121 19.35 4.36 19.47
N GLY A 122 20.18 4.68 18.46
CA GLY A 122 21.63 4.63 18.59
C GLY A 122 22.17 3.20 18.76
N LEU A 123 21.49 2.20 18.21
CA LEU A 123 21.88 0.79 18.32
C LEU A 123 23.06 0.46 17.39
N ASP A 124 23.81 -0.57 17.75
CA ASP A 124 24.84 -1.18 16.91
C ASP A 124 24.76 -2.72 17.01
N PHE A 125 24.40 -3.36 15.89
CA PHE A 125 24.32 -4.82 15.82
C PHE A 125 25.69 -5.50 15.97
N ASN A 126 26.81 -4.78 15.78
CA ASN A 126 28.14 -5.32 16.10
C ASN A 126 28.38 -5.46 17.62
N GLU A 127 27.65 -4.70 18.45
CA GLU A 127 27.72 -4.75 19.91
C GLU A 127 26.72 -5.73 20.53
N GLY A 128 25.94 -6.43 19.71
CA GLY A 128 24.94 -7.41 20.15
C GLY A 128 23.60 -6.80 20.56
N ASN A 129 23.30 -5.55 20.15
CA ASN A 129 21.94 -5.03 20.22
C ASN A 129 20.98 -5.87 19.36
N VAL A 130 19.70 -5.92 19.74
CA VAL A 130 18.68 -6.71 19.05
C VAL A 130 17.44 -5.86 18.84
N VAL A 131 16.97 -5.84 17.61
CA VAL A 131 15.63 -5.42 17.20
C VAL A 131 15.18 -6.47 16.20
N ASP A 132 14.04 -7.07 16.46
CA ASP A 132 13.50 -8.18 15.69
C ASP A 132 11.98 -8.07 15.76
N LEU A 133 11.38 -7.45 14.75
CA LEU A 133 9.95 -7.19 14.67
C LEU A 133 9.24 -8.29 13.88
N SER A 134 7.99 -8.59 14.21
CA SER A 134 7.25 -9.69 13.61
C SER A 134 6.63 -9.33 12.25
N GLU A 135 7.10 -9.95 11.18
CA GLU A 135 6.43 -9.92 9.87
C GLU A 135 5.09 -10.67 9.86
N LYS A 136 4.92 -11.68 10.71
CA LYS A 136 3.70 -12.50 10.79
C LYS A 136 2.51 -11.67 11.30
N HIS A 137 2.71 -10.89 12.36
CA HIS A 137 1.75 -9.93 12.90
C HIS A 137 1.24 -8.96 11.82
N LEU A 138 2.16 -8.31 11.11
CA LEU A 138 1.81 -7.40 10.02
C LEU A 138 1.00 -8.11 8.93
N ALA A 139 1.49 -9.26 8.45
CA ALA A 139 0.82 -10.01 7.40
C ALA A 139 -0.59 -10.45 7.81
N TRP A 140 -0.75 -10.95 9.04
CA TRP A 140 -2.03 -11.42 9.57
C TRP A 140 -3.06 -10.31 9.70
N PHE A 141 -2.77 -9.27 10.49
CA PHE A 141 -3.75 -8.24 10.80
C PHE A 141 -4.06 -7.33 9.60
N SER A 142 -3.23 -7.32 8.57
CA SER A 142 -3.55 -6.65 7.29
C SER A 142 -4.71 -7.30 6.53
N TYR A 143 -5.11 -8.52 6.89
CA TYR A 143 -6.22 -9.26 6.30
C TYR A 143 -7.27 -9.70 7.32
N GLU A 144 -7.14 -9.25 8.56
CA GLU A 144 -8.02 -9.62 9.67
C GLU A 144 -8.90 -8.42 10.07
N PRO A 145 -10.23 -8.50 9.88
CA PRO A 145 -11.15 -7.41 10.19
C PRO A 145 -11.31 -7.11 11.69
N ILE A 146 -11.82 -5.92 12.00
CA ILE A 146 -12.12 -5.54 13.38
C ILE A 146 -13.42 -6.21 13.85
N TYR A 147 -13.44 -6.75 15.07
CA TYR A 147 -14.60 -7.45 15.64
C TYR A 147 -15.37 -6.69 16.73
N GLU A 148 -14.75 -5.68 17.34
CA GLU A 148 -15.31 -4.96 18.50
C GLU A 148 -15.22 -3.43 18.31
N GLY A 149 -15.89 -2.67 19.19
CA GLY A 149 -15.89 -1.19 19.14
C GLY A 149 -16.87 -0.58 18.13
N SER A 150 -16.79 0.75 17.93
CA SER A 150 -17.66 1.45 16.97
C SER A 150 -17.35 1.08 15.51
N GLN A 151 -16.16 0.53 15.28
CA GLN A 151 -15.65 0.08 13.99
C GLN A 151 -15.79 -1.44 13.78
N ALA A 152 -16.62 -2.12 14.58
CA ALA A 152 -16.84 -3.56 14.46
C ALA A 152 -17.36 -3.93 13.05
N GLY A 153 -16.63 -4.78 12.36
CA GLY A 153 -16.92 -5.21 11.00
C GLY A 153 -15.90 -4.73 9.97
N GLU A 154 -15.20 -3.64 10.26
CA GLU A 154 -14.32 -2.93 9.33
C GLU A 154 -13.09 -3.76 8.89
N GLY A 155 -12.59 -3.54 7.68
CA GLY A 155 -11.35 -4.14 7.15
C GLY A 155 -11.57 -5.06 5.94
N PHE A 156 -10.53 -5.80 5.55
CA PHE A 156 -10.61 -6.76 4.45
C PHE A 156 -11.45 -7.99 4.83
N ARG A 157 -12.23 -8.46 3.87
CA ARG A 157 -13.11 -9.61 4.01
C ARG A 157 -12.92 -10.58 2.84
N PRO A 158 -12.85 -11.90 3.13
CA PRO A 158 -12.95 -12.90 2.08
C PRO A 158 -14.38 -12.91 1.51
N PRO A 159 -14.56 -13.25 0.23
CA PRO A 159 -15.86 -13.27 -0.46
C PRO A 159 -16.85 -14.36 0.03
N ASN A 160 -16.50 -15.18 1.02
CA ASN A 160 -17.33 -16.27 1.52
C ASN A 160 -17.12 -16.51 3.02
N ASP A 161 -18.19 -16.40 3.82
CA ASP A 161 -18.20 -16.57 5.28
C ASP A 161 -18.04 -18.03 5.76
N SER A 162 -17.88 -19.00 4.86
CA SER A 162 -17.89 -20.44 5.18
C SER A 162 -16.49 -21.03 5.44
N TRP A 163 -15.45 -20.20 5.48
CA TRP A 163 -14.07 -20.66 5.42
C TRP A 163 -13.52 -20.98 6.81
N ASP A 164 -12.77 -22.08 6.92
CA ASP A 164 -12.10 -22.42 8.16
C ASP A 164 -10.75 -21.68 8.32
N THR A 165 -10.16 -21.77 9.51
CA THR A 165 -8.91 -21.08 9.86
C THR A 165 -7.72 -21.46 8.95
N SER A 166 -7.72 -22.67 8.35
CA SER A 166 -6.67 -23.11 7.44
C SER A 166 -6.81 -22.48 6.05
N ASP A 167 -8.05 -22.28 5.57
CA ASP A 167 -8.34 -21.54 4.34
C ASP A 167 -8.06 -20.04 4.49
N ILE A 168 -8.34 -19.45 5.67
CA ILE A 168 -7.99 -18.05 5.98
C ILE A 168 -6.47 -17.89 5.98
N THR A 169 -5.77 -18.77 6.71
CA THR A 169 -4.32 -18.76 6.79
C THR A 169 -3.67 -18.83 5.41
N PHE A 170 -4.09 -19.80 4.59
CA PHE A 170 -3.57 -20.00 3.24
C PHE A 170 -3.59 -18.71 2.42
N ARG A 171 -4.62 -17.90 2.59
CA ARG A 171 -4.82 -16.70 1.79
C ARG A 171 -4.08 -15.50 2.34
N VAL A 172 -4.04 -15.30 3.66
CA VAL A 172 -3.20 -14.27 4.30
C VAL A 172 -1.75 -14.36 3.83
N VAL A 173 -1.18 -15.56 3.84
CA VAL A 173 0.25 -15.73 3.55
C VAL A 173 0.58 -15.88 2.05
N ARG A 174 -0.44 -15.89 1.16
CA ARG A 174 -0.24 -15.99 -0.30
C ARG A 174 -0.73 -14.80 -1.10
N ASN A 175 -1.63 -13.98 -0.56
CA ASN A 175 -2.25 -12.90 -1.32
C ASN A 175 -1.27 -11.79 -1.73
N GLY A 176 -0.04 -11.82 -1.21
CA GLY A 176 0.88 -10.71 -1.34
C GLY A 176 0.44 -9.58 -0.40
N GLY A 177 0.91 -8.38 -0.70
CA GLY A 177 0.55 -7.19 0.05
C GLY A 177 1.38 -5.99 -0.39
N THR A 178 1.12 -4.85 0.23
CA THR A 178 1.74 -3.57 -0.13
C THR A 178 2.24 -2.83 1.11
N ILE A 179 3.10 -1.84 0.88
CA ILE A 179 3.61 -0.98 1.95
C ILE A 179 2.47 -0.15 2.60
N SER A 180 1.38 0.15 1.88
CA SER A 180 0.23 0.89 2.41
C SER A 180 -0.51 0.13 3.50
N GLN A 181 -0.54 -1.21 3.44
CA GLN A 181 -1.12 -2.02 4.50
C GLN A 181 -0.35 -1.83 5.82
N ALA A 182 0.98 -1.75 5.77
CA ALA A 182 1.80 -1.45 6.94
C ALA A 182 1.55 -0.05 7.49
N LEU A 183 1.38 0.95 6.61
CA LEU A 183 1.03 2.31 7.01
C LEU A 183 -0.33 2.35 7.74
N ILE A 184 -1.38 1.74 7.19
CA ILE A 184 -2.71 1.76 7.82
C ILE A 184 -2.67 0.99 9.14
N LEU A 185 -2.06 -0.20 9.15
CA LEU A 185 -1.99 -1.02 10.36
C LEU A 185 -1.23 -0.30 11.49
N PHE A 186 -0.02 0.21 11.22
CA PHE A 186 0.81 0.83 12.27
C PHE A 186 0.34 2.25 12.65
N SER A 187 -0.35 2.97 11.78
CA SER A 187 -1.07 4.19 12.16
C SER A 187 -2.32 3.92 13.01
N SER A 188 -2.75 2.65 13.10
CA SER A 188 -3.90 2.18 13.87
C SER A 188 -3.56 1.62 15.23
N ASP A 189 -2.34 1.86 15.70
CA ASP A 189 -1.84 1.29 16.95
C ASP A 189 -1.83 -0.24 16.97
N MET A 190 -1.73 -0.83 15.77
CA MET A 190 -1.66 -2.27 15.59
C MET A 190 -0.23 -2.70 15.29
N GLY A 191 0.64 -2.59 16.31
CA GLY A 191 2.05 -2.90 16.21
C GLY A 191 2.90 -1.80 15.54
N PRO A 192 4.12 -2.13 15.07
CA PRO A 192 4.70 -3.48 14.99
C PRO A 192 5.06 -4.06 16.36
N VAL A 193 4.94 -5.37 16.51
CA VAL A 193 5.32 -6.11 17.72
C VAL A 193 6.65 -6.84 17.55
N ASP A 194 7.31 -7.19 18.66
CA ASP A 194 8.50 -8.05 18.63
C ASP A 194 8.19 -9.43 18.04
N GLU A 195 9.14 -9.99 17.29
CA GLU A 195 9.12 -11.34 16.70
C GLU A 195 8.81 -12.42 17.75
N SER A 196 9.28 -12.23 18.99
CA SER A 196 9.01 -13.18 20.07
C SER A 196 7.53 -13.31 20.48
N LEU A 197 6.69 -12.32 20.15
CA LEU A 197 5.26 -12.33 20.47
C LEU A 197 4.44 -13.03 19.38
N ALA A 198 4.82 -12.84 18.11
CA ALA A 198 4.16 -13.43 16.96
C ALA A 198 5.20 -14.05 16.01
N PRO A 199 5.85 -15.16 16.40
CA PRO A 199 7.00 -15.69 15.67
C PRO A 199 6.63 -16.16 14.27
N TYR A 200 7.42 -15.70 13.31
CA TYR A 200 7.42 -16.15 11.95
C TYR A 200 7.98 -17.57 11.87
N THR A 201 7.27 -18.45 11.18
CA THR A 201 7.72 -19.83 10.95
C THR A 201 7.88 -20.02 9.45
N PRO A 202 9.11 -19.90 8.91
CA PRO A 202 9.36 -20.16 7.51
C PRO A 202 8.93 -21.58 7.18
N ILE A 203 8.21 -21.74 6.08
CA ILE A 203 7.89 -23.08 5.58
C ILE A 203 9.07 -23.51 4.72
N GLU A 204 9.99 -24.23 5.35
CA GLU A 204 11.16 -24.79 4.69
C GLU A 204 10.80 -26.12 4.00
N GLY A 205 11.02 -26.15 2.68
CA GLY A 205 10.87 -27.35 1.87
C GLY A 205 9.42 -27.72 1.53
N THR A 206 9.29 -28.49 0.45
CA THR A 206 8.03 -29.01 -0.10
C THR A 206 7.44 -30.18 0.71
N ASN A 207 7.91 -30.40 1.95
CA ASN A 207 7.65 -31.59 2.77
C ASN A 207 6.46 -31.44 3.73
N VAL A 208 5.82 -30.28 3.80
CA VAL A 208 4.61 -30.09 4.61
C VAL A 208 3.40 -30.05 3.70
N GLY A 209 2.80 -31.23 3.55
CA GLY A 209 1.46 -31.46 3.01
C GLY A 209 1.04 -30.50 1.90
N LEU A 210 1.55 -30.70 0.69
CA LEU A 210 1.14 -29.93 -0.47
C LEU A 210 -0.37 -30.09 -0.67
N ARG A 211 -1.08 -28.97 -0.89
CA ARG A 211 -2.37 -29.03 -1.58
C ARG A 211 -2.07 -29.07 -3.06
N ALA A 212 -2.27 -30.22 -3.69
CA ALA A 212 -2.09 -30.40 -5.11
C ALA A 212 -3.45 -30.31 -5.81
N GLU A 213 -3.61 -29.31 -6.65
CA GLU A 213 -4.80 -29.12 -7.48
C GLU A 213 -4.45 -29.46 -8.92
N ILE A 214 -5.23 -30.35 -9.54
CA ILE A 214 -5.10 -30.66 -10.96
C ILE A 214 -6.39 -30.29 -11.67
N PHE A 215 -6.23 -29.44 -12.66
CA PHE A 215 -7.29 -29.05 -13.57
C PHE A 215 -6.99 -29.64 -14.94
N THR A 216 -8.02 -30.09 -15.65
CA THR A 216 -7.93 -30.31 -17.09
C THR A 216 -8.62 -29.19 -17.80
N ILE A 217 -8.10 -28.82 -18.96
CA ILE A 217 -8.65 -27.77 -19.78
C ILE A 217 -8.44 -28.07 -21.25
N SER A 218 -9.48 -27.84 -22.03
CA SER A 218 -9.43 -28.04 -23.48
C SER A 218 -8.71 -26.87 -24.13
N LEU A 219 -8.01 -27.12 -25.24
CA LEU A 219 -7.47 -26.08 -26.10
C LEU A 219 -8.36 -25.91 -27.33
N ASP A 220 -8.50 -24.68 -27.81
CA ASP A 220 -9.15 -24.37 -29.08
C ASP A 220 -8.22 -24.68 -30.28
N GLU A 221 -8.72 -24.44 -31.50
CA GLU A 221 -7.96 -24.69 -32.74
C GLU A 221 -6.67 -23.86 -32.87
N LYS A 222 -6.45 -22.86 -32.01
CA LYS A 222 -5.25 -22.00 -31.96
C LYS A 222 -4.34 -22.35 -30.77
N GLY A 223 -4.65 -23.41 -30.02
CA GLY A 223 -3.90 -23.80 -28.83
C GLY A 223 -4.18 -22.93 -27.60
N ILE A 224 -5.23 -22.11 -27.64
CA ILE A 224 -5.65 -21.26 -26.52
C ILE A 224 -6.56 -22.10 -25.62
N ALA A 225 -6.34 -22.07 -24.31
CA ALA A 225 -7.18 -22.85 -23.39
C ALA A 225 -8.67 -22.40 -23.44
N ASP A 226 -9.62 -23.22 -22.96
CA ASP A 226 -11.04 -22.86 -22.77
C ASP A 226 -11.50 -23.19 -21.33
N LYS A 227 -11.60 -22.16 -20.48
CA LYS A 227 -11.94 -22.34 -19.06
C LYS A 227 -13.35 -22.87 -18.80
N SER A 228 -14.27 -22.76 -19.75
CA SER A 228 -15.60 -23.39 -19.59
C SER A 228 -15.51 -24.92 -19.54
N THR A 229 -14.40 -25.47 -20.03
CA THR A 229 -14.05 -26.88 -19.95
C THR A 229 -13.11 -27.20 -18.79
N GLN A 230 -12.77 -26.20 -17.95
CA GLN A 230 -11.95 -26.42 -16.77
C GLN A 230 -12.70 -27.36 -15.82
N GLU A 231 -12.15 -28.56 -15.67
CA GLU A 231 -12.64 -29.52 -14.70
C GLU A 231 -11.56 -29.76 -13.66
N MET A 232 -11.92 -29.58 -12.39
CA MET A 232 -11.09 -30.00 -11.28
C MET A 232 -11.09 -31.53 -11.26
N VAL A 233 -9.99 -32.12 -11.70
CA VAL A 233 -9.82 -33.58 -11.76
C VAL A 233 -9.35 -34.12 -10.42
N LEU A 234 -8.61 -33.31 -9.65
CA LEU A 234 -8.12 -33.67 -8.34
C LEU A 234 -7.93 -32.43 -7.46
N ASP A 235 -8.46 -32.47 -6.23
CA ASP A 235 -8.08 -31.61 -5.11
C ASP A 235 -7.54 -32.52 -4.01
N TRP A 236 -6.22 -32.52 -3.84
CA TRP A 236 -5.56 -33.44 -2.94
C TRP A 236 -4.81 -32.66 -1.86
N ALA A 237 -5.32 -32.74 -0.63
CA ALA A 237 -4.66 -32.20 0.54
C ALA A 237 -3.59 -33.16 1.10
N GLN A 238 -2.50 -32.58 1.59
CA GLN A 238 -1.42 -33.26 2.32
C GLN A 238 -0.57 -34.25 1.53
N VAL A 239 -0.12 -33.86 0.33
CA VAL A 239 0.75 -34.68 -0.54
C VAL A 239 2.23 -34.36 -0.27
N SER A 240 3.11 -35.35 -0.20
CA SER A 240 4.56 -35.11 -0.20
C SER A 240 5.07 -34.73 -1.60
N ILE A 241 6.25 -34.11 -1.72
CA ILE A 241 6.82 -33.80 -3.03
C ILE A 241 7.05 -35.05 -3.88
N ASP A 242 7.47 -36.16 -3.27
CA ASP A 242 7.69 -37.43 -3.97
C ASP A 242 6.38 -37.99 -4.51
N GLU A 243 5.29 -37.89 -3.75
CA GLU A 243 3.95 -38.26 -4.20
C GLU A 243 3.46 -37.30 -5.28
N TYR A 244 3.65 -35.98 -5.14
CA TYR A 244 3.29 -35.00 -6.16
C TYR A 244 4.06 -35.22 -7.48
N GLN A 245 5.36 -35.50 -7.41
CA GLN A 245 6.17 -35.83 -8.58
C GLN A 245 5.79 -37.19 -9.18
N ALA A 246 5.45 -38.17 -8.35
CA ALA A 246 4.93 -39.46 -8.82
C ALA A 246 3.59 -39.28 -9.56
N VAL A 247 2.71 -38.40 -9.06
CA VAL A 247 1.43 -38.05 -9.69
C VAL A 247 1.65 -37.29 -11.00
N LYS A 248 2.49 -36.25 -11.01
CA LYS A 248 2.85 -35.55 -12.25
C LYS A 248 3.39 -36.52 -13.30
N LYS A 249 4.22 -37.47 -12.87
CA LYS A 249 4.76 -38.52 -13.73
C LYS A 249 3.68 -39.49 -14.21
N GLU A 250 2.79 -39.97 -13.34
CA GLU A 250 1.69 -40.88 -13.70
C GLU A 250 0.72 -40.22 -14.69
N LEU A 251 0.45 -38.92 -14.52
CA LEU A 251 -0.38 -38.13 -15.44
C LEU A 251 0.29 -37.95 -16.80
N LYS A 252 1.60 -37.62 -16.82
CA LYS A 252 2.40 -37.58 -18.05
C LYS A 252 2.43 -38.94 -18.76
N ASP A 253 2.65 -40.02 -18.00
CA ASP A 253 2.67 -41.40 -18.52
C ASP A 253 1.29 -41.85 -19.02
N SER A 254 0.21 -41.24 -18.51
CA SER A 254 -1.17 -41.44 -18.95
C SER A 254 -1.57 -40.56 -20.15
N GLY A 255 -0.65 -39.76 -20.68
CA GLY A 255 -0.84 -38.95 -21.88
C GLY A 255 -1.35 -37.53 -21.65
N PHE A 256 -1.39 -37.03 -20.41
CA PHE A 256 -1.70 -35.63 -20.12
C PHE A 256 -0.48 -34.72 -20.36
N TYR A 257 -0.68 -33.65 -21.11
CA TYR A 257 0.30 -32.57 -21.23
C TYR A 257 0.16 -31.64 -20.02
N LEU A 258 1.11 -31.70 -19.07
CA LEU A 258 1.07 -30.90 -17.85
C LEU A 258 1.79 -29.56 -18.02
N LEU A 259 1.04 -28.46 -17.93
CA LEU A 259 1.57 -27.09 -17.97
C LEU A 259 2.21 -26.71 -16.63
N SER A 260 3.35 -26.01 -16.71
CA SER A 260 3.85 -25.13 -15.65
C SER A 260 2.96 -23.89 -15.49
N GLY A 261 3.20 -23.08 -14.44
CA GLY A 261 2.48 -21.81 -14.24
C GLY A 261 2.66 -20.86 -15.42
N ASP A 262 3.88 -20.76 -15.95
CA ASP A 262 4.19 -19.90 -17.08
C ASP A 262 3.64 -20.44 -18.40
N GLU A 263 3.71 -21.76 -18.63
CA GLU A 263 3.07 -22.38 -19.79
C GLU A 263 1.54 -22.26 -19.74
N PHE A 264 0.94 -22.26 -18.55
CA PHE A 264 -0.49 -21.99 -18.38
C PHE A 264 -0.82 -20.54 -18.69
N ASN A 265 -0.05 -19.58 -18.16
CA ASN A 265 -0.21 -18.17 -18.50
C ASN A 265 -0.01 -17.91 -20.01
N MET A 266 0.93 -18.61 -20.66
CA MET A 266 1.13 -18.57 -22.10
C MET A 266 -0.04 -19.24 -22.86
N ALA A 267 -0.51 -20.40 -22.41
CA ALA A 267 -1.67 -21.09 -23.01
C ALA A 267 -2.94 -20.23 -22.98
N ILE A 268 -3.10 -19.45 -21.92
CA ILE A 268 -4.24 -18.53 -21.76
C ILE A 268 -4.12 -17.32 -22.69
N ASN A 269 -2.92 -16.75 -22.83
CA ASN A 269 -2.75 -15.44 -23.46
C ASN A 269 -2.25 -15.50 -24.91
N GLN A 270 -1.50 -16.53 -25.28
CA GLN A 270 -0.69 -16.58 -26.51
C GLN A 270 -0.85 -17.90 -27.29
N GLY A 271 -1.42 -18.93 -26.65
CA GLY A 271 -1.58 -20.26 -27.21
C GLY A 271 -0.31 -21.12 -27.06
N LEU A 272 -0.49 -22.44 -26.92
CA LEU A 272 0.61 -23.41 -26.84
C LEU A 272 1.07 -23.90 -28.22
N PRO A 273 2.27 -24.49 -28.32
CA PRO A 273 2.73 -25.18 -29.54
C PRO A 273 1.75 -26.27 -30.01
N GLU A 274 1.69 -26.53 -31.33
CA GLU A 274 0.75 -27.48 -31.98
C GLU A 274 0.80 -28.92 -31.42
N ASP A 275 1.86 -29.30 -30.69
CA ASP A 275 2.05 -30.63 -30.13
C ASP A 275 1.53 -30.80 -28.68
N ALA A 276 0.94 -29.77 -28.06
CA ALA A 276 0.39 -29.82 -26.71
C ALA A 276 -0.89 -30.68 -26.56
N GLY A 277 -1.56 -31.04 -27.67
CA GLY A 277 -2.81 -31.83 -27.68
C GLY A 277 -4.08 -31.02 -27.46
N GLU A 278 -5.27 -31.64 -27.59
CA GLU A 278 -6.58 -30.98 -27.46
C GLU A 278 -7.02 -30.71 -26.01
N THR A 279 -6.38 -31.35 -25.03
CA THR A 279 -6.67 -31.18 -23.60
C THR A 279 -5.37 -31.27 -22.82
N VAL A 280 -5.11 -30.25 -21.99
CA VAL A 280 -3.91 -30.13 -21.17
C VAL A 280 -4.29 -30.18 -19.70
N GLY A 281 -3.40 -30.70 -18.87
CA GLY A 281 -3.52 -30.66 -17.42
C GLY A 281 -2.71 -29.51 -16.85
N PHE A 282 -3.18 -28.90 -15.76
CA PHE A 282 -2.43 -27.92 -14.99
C PHE A 282 -2.39 -28.40 -13.55
N ALA A 283 -1.18 -28.52 -13.00
CA ALA A 283 -0.98 -29.02 -11.65
C ALA A 283 -0.32 -27.93 -10.79
N GLN A 284 -1.05 -27.40 -9.81
CA GLN A 284 -0.50 -26.49 -8.81
C GLN A 284 -0.27 -27.25 -7.51
N ALA A 285 0.84 -26.97 -6.84
CA ALA A 285 1.11 -27.49 -5.52
C ALA A 285 1.46 -26.34 -4.59
N TYR A 286 0.79 -26.30 -3.46
CA TYR A 286 0.94 -25.23 -2.50
C TYR A 286 1.39 -25.78 -1.16
N SER A 287 2.45 -25.21 -0.60
CA SER A 287 2.86 -25.47 0.78
C SER A 287 1.70 -25.10 1.72
N ASN A 288 1.29 -26.04 2.58
CA ASN A 288 0.26 -25.79 3.57
C ASN A 288 0.90 -25.16 4.82
N PRO A 289 0.61 -23.88 5.12
CA PRO A 289 1.16 -23.20 6.29
C PRO A 289 0.67 -23.75 7.63
N GLY A 290 -0.36 -24.60 7.65
CA GLY A 290 -1.04 -24.95 8.89
C GLY A 290 -1.84 -23.77 9.42
N ASP A 291 -1.83 -23.56 10.73
CA ASP A 291 -2.43 -22.40 11.38
C ASP A 291 -1.37 -21.30 11.56
N TYR A 292 -1.52 -20.21 10.80
CA TYR A 292 -0.65 -19.02 10.87
C TYR A 292 -1.38 -17.85 11.51
N SER A 293 -2.46 -18.12 12.25
CA SER A 293 -3.15 -17.09 13.00
C SER A 293 -2.24 -16.42 14.02
N VAL A 294 -2.57 -15.16 14.31
CA VAL A 294 -2.00 -14.38 15.39
C VAL A 294 -3.11 -14.18 16.40
N ASP A 295 -2.78 -14.35 17.68
CA ASP A 295 -3.75 -14.17 18.76
C ASP A 295 -4.26 -12.73 18.75
N GLU A 296 -5.60 -12.57 18.79
CA GLU A 296 -6.28 -11.27 18.75
C GLU A 296 -5.81 -10.32 19.87
N SER A 297 -5.34 -10.85 21.00
CA SER A 297 -4.77 -10.04 22.09
C SER A 297 -3.50 -9.29 21.69
N LEU A 298 -2.86 -9.66 20.58
CA LEU A 298 -1.69 -8.97 20.04
C LEU A 298 -2.07 -7.82 19.09
N ARG A 299 -3.35 -7.60 18.79
CA ARG A 299 -3.77 -6.57 17.83
C ARG A 299 -3.35 -5.18 18.27
N TYR A 300 -3.60 -4.80 19.52
CA TYR A 300 -3.38 -3.44 20.04
C TYR A 300 -2.24 -3.36 21.06
N ILE A 301 -1.13 -4.06 20.79
CA ILE A 301 0.08 -3.91 21.62
C ILE A 301 0.78 -2.61 21.20
N ASN A 302 0.71 -1.62 22.10
CA ASN A 302 1.30 -0.29 21.91
C ASN A 302 2.50 -0.04 22.82
N ASP A 303 3.61 -0.72 22.57
CA ASP A 303 4.92 -0.31 23.11
C ASP A 303 5.68 0.58 22.12
N ARG A 304 5.26 0.61 20.86
CA ARG A 304 5.82 1.41 19.78
C ARG A 304 4.73 1.93 18.86
N VAL A 305 4.84 3.18 18.43
CA VAL A 305 3.94 3.76 17.42
C VAL A 305 4.67 4.19 16.17
N LEU A 306 3.95 4.20 15.05
CA LEU A 306 4.36 4.91 13.84
C LEU A 306 4.46 6.41 14.11
N ILE A 307 5.53 7.02 13.61
CA ILE A 307 5.78 8.47 13.68
C ILE A 307 5.79 9.11 12.32
N GLU A 308 6.48 8.46 11.40
CA GLU A 308 6.63 8.91 10.03
C GLU A 308 6.51 7.69 9.14
N PHE A 309 5.79 7.85 8.04
CA PHE A 309 5.83 6.92 6.92
C PHE A 309 5.88 7.75 5.66
N ASN A 310 6.98 7.66 4.91
CA ASN A 310 7.16 8.41 3.68
C ASN A 310 6.98 7.47 2.49
N VAL A 311 5.99 7.78 1.65
CA VAL A 311 5.85 7.23 0.31
C VAL A 311 6.78 8.03 -0.60
N LEU A 312 7.81 7.36 -1.11
CA LEU A 312 8.82 7.98 -1.95
C LEU A 312 8.45 7.81 -3.44
N PRO A 313 8.98 8.66 -4.33
CA PRO A 313 8.74 8.49 -5.76
C PRO A 313 9.26 7.16 -6.27
N ASP A 314 8.52 6.56 -7.19
CA ASP A 314 8.93 5.33 -7.86
C ASP A 314 10.14 5.56 -8.76
N VAL A 315 11.04 4.56 -8.80
CA VAL A 315 12.27 4.61 -9.61
C VAL A 315 11.96 4.45 -11.10
N SER A 316 10.97 3.60 -11.39
CA SER A 316 10.48 3.33 -12.74
C SER A 316 9.16 4.08 -12.96
N LEU A 317 9.10 4.94 -13.97
CA LEU A 317 7.87 5.62 -14.39
C LEU A 317 7.40 5.06 -15.72
N CYS A 318 6.13 5.27 -16.06
CA CYS A 318 5.65 5.01 -17.41
C CYS A 318 4.59 6.00 -17.88
N ASP A 319 4.37 6.08 -19.19
CA ASP A 319 3.24 6.80 -19.77
C ASP A 319 2.00 5.88 -19.94
N GLU A 320 0.93 6.39 -20.55
CA GLU A 320 -0.31 5.64 -20.84
C GLU A 320 -0.09 4.41 -21.73
N LYS A 321 1.05 4.30 -22.42
CA LYS A 321 1.43 3.15 -23.26
C LYS A 321 2.38 2.20 -22.54
N LEU A 322 2.62 2.44 -21.25
CA LEU A 322 3.54 1.72 -20.40
C LEU A 322 5.02 1.87 -20.82
N GLU A 323 5.35 2.90 -21.62
CA GLU A 323 6.73 3.17 -22.02
C GLU A 323 7.56 3.57 -20.79
N TYR A 324 8.62 2.81 -20.50
CA TYR A 324 9.47 3.03 -19.34
C TYR A 324 10.25 4.34 -19.41
N SER A 325 10.35 5.02 -18.28
CA SER A 325 11.31 6.10 -18.07
C SER A 325 11.94 6.07 -16.66
N TYR A 326 13.22 6.42 -16.61
CA TYR A 326 14.01 6.47 -15.37
C TYR A 326 13.70 7.74 -14.55
N ASN A 327 13.47 7.59 -13.25
CA ASN A 327 13.20 8.70 -12.34
C ASN A 327 14.43 9.13 -11.52
N PRO A 328 15.15 10.21 -11.89
CA PRO A 328 16.26 10.71 -11.08
C PRO A 328 15.81 11.31 -9.73
N VAL A 329 14.54 11.75 -9.59
CA VAL A 329 14.02 12.30 -8.34
C VAL A 329 13.90 11.20 -7.29
N ALA A 330 13.43 10.01 -7.68
CA ALA A 330 13.41 8.83 -6.82
C ALA A 330 14.80 8.47 -6.28
N ILE A 331 15.82 8.46 -7.15
CA ILE A 331 17.21 8.18 -6.73
C ILE A 331 17.67 9.18 -5.65
N LYS A 332 17.37 10.47 -5.85
CA LYS A 332 17.69 11.52 -4.87
C LYS A 332 16.91 11.32 -3.56
N ALA A 333 15.62 10.96 -3.63
CA ALA A 333 14.77 10.72 -2.46
C ALA A 333 15.29 9.56 -1.61
N ILE A 334 15.49 8.40 -2.24
CA ILE A 334 15.98 7.19 -1.60
C ILE A 334 17.33 7.45 -0.94
N LYS A 335 18.29 8.06 -1.65
CA LYS A 335 19.59 8.40 -1.06
C LYS A 335 19.48 9.38 0.10
N THR A 336 18.56 10.34 0.04
CA THR A 336 18.34 11.30 1.13
C THR A 336 17.88 10.59 2.39
N GLU A 337 16.93 9.65 2.28
CA GLU A 337 16.44 8.86 3.43
C GLU A 337 17.52 7.90 3.95
N LEU A 338 18.23 7.19 3.07
CA LEU A 338 19.34 6.32 3.48
C LEU A 338 20.44 7.10 4.22
N ASN A 339 20.77 8.33 3.78
CA ASN A 339 21.74 9.17 4.46
C ASN A 339 21.27 9.70 5.82
N LYS A 340 19.97 9.66 6.12
CA LYS A 340 19.42 9.88 7.47
C LYS A 340 19.46 8.60 8.34
N GLY A 341 20.05 7.51 7.85
CA GLY A 341 20.08 6.22 8.53
C GLY A 341 18.73 5.49 8.51
N ARG A 342 17.85 5.80 7.55
CA ARG A 342 16.57 5.10 7.36
C ARG A 342 16.73 3.97 6.35
N GLY A 343 16.10 2.83 6.59
CA GLY A 343 15.97 1.79 5.58
C GLY A 343 14.86 2.15 4.59
N VAL A 344 14.95 1.72 3.33
CA VAL A 344 13.95 2.02 2.29
C VAL A 344 13.47 0.72 1.67
N THR A 345 12.17 0.47 1.66
CA THR A 345 11.57 -0.68 0.98
C THR A 345 11.17 -0.33 -0.45
N LEU A 346 11.18 -1.30 -1.35
CA LEU A 346 10.64 -1.21 -2.71
C LEU A 346 10.15 -2.58 -3.20
N ALA A 347 9.36 -2.55 -4.26
CA ALA A 347 9.03 -3.73 -5.04
C ALA A 347 9.79 -3.72 -6.38
N TYR A 348 10.20 -4.89 -6.86
CA TYR A 348 10.81 -5.10 -8.19
C TYR A 348 10.42 -6.47 -8.75
N HIS A 349 10.73 -6.70 -10.02
CA HIS A 349 10.57 -8.01 -10.66
C HIS A 349 11.84 -8.82 -10.46
N SER A 350 11.72 -9.90 -9.70
CA SER A 350 12.77 -10.89 -9.50
C SER A 350 12.58 -12.08 -10.43
N ASP A 351 13.67 -12.77 -10.79
CA ASP A 351 13.63 -14.08 -11.46
C ASP A 351 12.81 -15.11 -10.65
N SER A 352 12.70 -14.91 -9.33
CA SER A 352 11.79 -15.64 -8.44
C SER A 352 11.41 -14.78 -7.24
N SER A 353 10.15 -14.85 -6.80
CA SER A 353 9.66 -14.16 -5.60
C SER A 353 9.64 -15.04 -4.34
N MET A 354 9.99 -16.33 -4.47
CA MET A 354 10.01 -17.29 -3.37
C MET A 354 11.28 -18.15 -3.40
N PRO A 355 11.96 -18.34 -2.26
CA PRO A 355 13.14 -19.18 -2.17
C PRO A 355 12.83 -20.66 -2.46
N GLY A 356 13.77 -21.36 -3.09
CA GLY A 356 13.74 -22.82 -3.28
C GLY A 356 12.93 -23.35 -4.47
N TYR A 357 12.31 -22.48 -5.29
CA TYR A 357 11.75 -22.88 -6.59
C TYR A 357 12.85 -22.90 -7.68
N GLU A 358 12.70 -23.74 -8.71
CA GLU A 358 13.62 -23.77 -9.87
C GLU A 358 13.66 -22.37 -10.51
N GLN A 359 14.86 -21.82 -10.68
CA GLN A 359 15.09 -20.46 -11.17
C GLN A 359 15.53 -20.50 -12.63
N ASP A 360 14.70 -20.01 -13.54
CA ASP A 360 15.17 -19.60 -14.87
C ASP A 360 15.85 -18.23 -14.72
N ILE A 361 17.18 -18.23 -14.70
CA ILE A 361 17.99 -17.04 -14.37
C ILE A 361 18.08 -16.11 -15.58
N THR A 362 17.15 -15.17 -15.68
CA THR A 362 17.06 -14.19 -16.77
C THR A 362 17.82 -12.92 -16.41
N PHE A 363 17.48 -12.28 -15.29
CA PHE A 363 17.91 -10.93 -14.93
C PHE A 363 19.17 -10.89 -14.07
N LEU A 364 19.38 -11.93 -13.26
CA LEU A 364 20.49 -11.99 -12.31
C LEU A 364 21.81 -12.43 -12.96
N ASN A 365 22.91 -11.77 -12.59
CA ASN A 365 24.28 -12.10 -12.99
C ASN A 365 25.15 -12.40 -11.76
N PHE A 366 25.99 -13.43 -11.85
CA PHE A 366 26.91 -13.83 -10.79
C PHE A 366 28.34 -13.49 -11.17
N LEU A 367 29.06 -12.81 -10.29
CA LEU A 367 30.41 -12.30 -10.57
C LEU A 367 31.39 -12.64 -9.44
N ASP A 368 32.63 -12.95 -9.82
CA ASP A 368 33.74 -13.07 -8.88
C ASP A 368 34.13 -11.70 -8.27
N SER A 369 35.11 -11.69 -7.36
CA SER A 369 35.58 -10.47 -6.69
C SER A 369 36.20 -9.43 -7.64
N GLU A 370 36.55 -9.85 -8.84
CA GLU A 370 37.14 -9.04 -9.91
C GLU A 370 36.06 -8.54 -10.89
N GLY A 371 34.81 -8.96 -10.74
CA GLY A 371 33.68 -8.58 -11.59
C GLY A 371 33.57 -9.41 -12.87
N ASN A 372 34.19 -10.59 -12.94
CA ASN A 372 34.03 -11.48 -14.09
C ASN A 372 32.86 -12.46 -13.86
N PRO A 373 32.06 -12.77 -14.89
CA PRO A 373 31.00 -13.76 -14.80
C PRO A 373 31.49 -15.13 -14.30
N THR A 374 30.73 -15.70 -13.37
CA THR A 374 30.97 -17.03 -12.80
C THR A 374 29.67 -17.84 -12.76
N SER A 375 29.79 -19.16 -12.64
CA SER A 375 28.66 -20.06 -12.39
C SER A 375 28.52 -20.42 -10.92
N ASP A 376 29.31 -19.78 -10.04
CA ASP A 376 29.27 -20.02 -8.60
C ASP A 376 28.01 -19.37 -7.99
N SER A 377 27.13 -20.20 -7.43
CA SER A 377 25.95 -19.73 -6.70
C SER A 377 26.30 -19.12 -5.33
N ASN A 378 27.57 -18.99 -4.96
CA ASN A 378 28.05 -18.20 -3.82
C ASN A 378 29.00 -17.08 -4.29
N ALA A 379 28.82 -16.63 -5.53
CA ALA A 379 29.61 -15.56 -6.14
C ALA A 379 29.77 -14.34 -5.23
N ALA A 380 30.92 -13.67 -5.35
CA ALA A 380 31.25 -12.50 -4.54
C ALA A 380 30.21 -11.38 -4.72
N LEU A 381 29.74 -11.19 -5.95
CA LEU A 381 28.74 -10.19 -6.31
C LEU A 381 27.61 -10.83 -7.12
N TRP A 382 26.39 -10.44 -6.77
CA TRP A 382 25.15 -10.74 -7.45
C TRP A 382 24.59 -9.42 -7.96
N ALA A 383 24.43 -9.29 -9.27
CA ALA A 383 23.99 -8.07 -9.92
C ALA A 383 22.68 -8.34 -10.69
N HIS A 384 21.61 -7.67 -10.29
CA HIS A 384 20.27 -7.82 -10.84
C HIS A 384 19.86 -6.59 -11.63
N TYR A 385 19.32 -6.81 -12.82
CA TYR A 385 18.70 -5.77 -13.64
C TYR A 385 17.54 -6.36 -14.43
N THR A 386 16.33 -5.94 -14.11
CA THR A 386 15.13 -6.29 -14.87
C THR A 386 14.96 -5.33 -16.02
N TYR A 387 14.80 -5.90 -17.21
CA TYR A 387 14.55 -5.21 -18.47
C TYR A 387 13.37 -5.85 -19.21
N ASP A 388 12.70 -5.08 -20.07
CA ASP A 388 11.70 -5.58 -21.00
C ASP A 388 12.33 -6.58 -21.97
N VAL A 389 11.99 -7.86 -21.81
CA VAL A 389 12.53 -8.97 -22.61
C VAL A 389 12.02 -8.95 -24.04
N ASP A 390 10.86 -8.32 -24.30
CA ASP A 390 10.24 -8.22 -25.61
C ASP A 390 10.69 -6.96 -26.38
N TYR A 391 11.43 -6.06 -25.72
CA TYR A 391 11.96 -4.87 -26.37
C TYR A 391 13.04 -5.24 -27.39
N ASP A 392 12.89 -4.79 -28.63
CA ASP A 392 13.92 -4.88 -29.67
C ASP A 392 14.39 -3.47 -30.05
N PRO A 393 15.60 -3.05 -29.64
CA PRO A 393 16.12 -1.73 -29.98
C PRO A 393 16.36 -1.52 -31.50
N ASN A 394 16.31 -2.59 -32.30
CA ASN A 394 16.45 -2.52 -33.76
C ASN A 394 15.11 -2.37 -34.50
N ASP A 395 13.99 -2.57 -33.82
CA ASP A 395 12.66 -2.36 -34.38
C ASP A 395 12.11 -0.99 -33.96
N SER A 396 11.97 -0.08 -34.92
CA SER A 396 11.43 1.27 -34.70
C SER A 396 9.98 1.32 -34.19
N THR A 397 9.28 0.18 -34.18
CA THR A 397 7.92 0.05 -33.64
C THR A 397 7.88 -0.58 -32.26
N SER A 398 9.00 -1.14 -31.79
CA SER A 398 9.13 -1.68 -30.44
C SER A 398 9.21 -0.55 -29.41
N VAL A 399 8.53 -0.73 -28.28
CA VAL A 399 8.46 0.22 -27.16
C VAL A 399 9.06 -0.48 -25.95
N ASN A 400 10.04 0.15 -25.30
CA ASN A 400 10.65 -0.38 -24.08
C ASN A 400 9.68 -0.15 -22.92
N LYS A 401 9.03 -1.21 -22.45
CA LYS A 401 7.97 -1.10 -21.44
C LYS A 401 8.51 -1.29 -20.02
N ILE A 402 7.80 -0.73 -19.07
CA ILE A 402 8.00 -1.07 -17.67
C ILE A 402 7.58 -2.54 -17.41
N VAL A 403 8.28 -3.22 -16.51
CA VAL A 403 8.08 -4.63 -16.15
C VAL A 403 7.42 -4.73 -14.77
N MET A 404 6.52 -5.71 -14.57
CA MET A 404 5.68 -5.74 -13.36
C MET A 404 6.44 -6.28 -12.17
N PRO A 405 6.46 -5.60 -11.01
CA PRO A 405 7.10 -6.15 -9.83
C PRO A 405 6.39 -7.41 -9.33
N ASN A 406 7.16 -8.33 -8.75
CA ASN A 406 6.65 -9.56 -8.14
C ASN A 406 7.26 -9.85 -6.75
N HIS A 407 8.21 -9.02 -6.29
CA HIS A 407 8.96 -9.25 -5.06
C HIS A 407 9.26 -7.93 -4.32
N GLY A 408 9.24 -7.94 -2.99
CA GLY A 408 9.51 -6.79 -2.12
C GLY A 408 10.79 -6.96 -1.31
N VAL A 409 11.59 -5.91 -1.19
CA VAL A 409 12.94 -5.95 -0.58
C VAL A 409 13.29 -4.62 0.09
N CYS A 410 14.39 -4.58 0.85
CA CYS A 410 14.87 -3.36 1.51
C CYS A 410 16.23 -2.91 0.97
N ILE A 411 16.34 -1.66 0.51
CA ILE A 411 17.61 -1.00 0.22
C ILE A 411 18.31 -0.63 1.52
N ILE A 412 19.58 -1.03 1.62
CA ILE A 412 20.45 -0.81 2.78
C ILE A 412 21.74 -0.07 2.41
N GLY A 413 21.84 0.46 1.20
CA GLY A 413 23.05 1.14 0.73
C GLY A 413 23.02 1.36 -0.77
N TYR A 414 24.09 1.95 -1.29
CA TYR A 414 24.24 2.23 -2.71
C TYR A 414 25.69 2.51 -3.11
N ASP A 415 25.99 2.41 -4.40
CA ASP A 415 27.28 2.79 -5.01
C ASP A 415 27.05 3.38 -6.41
N ASP A 416 27.30 4.69 -6.56
CA ASP A 416 27.11 5.45 -7.81
C ASP A 416 28.05 4.99 -8.93
N ASN A 417 29.16 4.34 -8.54
CA ASN A 417 30.16 3.87 -9.47
C ASN A 417 30.06 2.37 -9.75
N PHE A 418 29.02 1.69 -9.26
CA PHE A 418 28.80 0.28 -9.55
C PHE A 418 28.73 0.07 -11.08
N PRO A 419 29.64 -0.72 -11.68
CA PRO A 419 29.76 -0.80 -13.13
C PRO A 419 28.50 -1.34 -13.79
N LYS A 420 27.99 -0.66 -14.81
CA LYS A 420 26.83 -1.13 -15.55
C LYS A 420 27.10 -2.44 -16.30
N GLU A 421 28.36 -2.69 -16.65
CA GLU A 421 28.81 -3.91 -17.32
C GLU A 421 28.70 -5.18 -16.45
N TYR A 422 28.41 -5.01 -15.16
CA TYR A 422 28.15 -6.13 -14.24
C TYR A 422 26.74 -6.70 -14.39
N PHE A 423 25.82 -5.97 -15.01
CA PHE A 423 24.44 -6.42 -15.25
C PHE A 423 24.28 -7.12 -16.59
N LYS A 424 23.30 -8.04 -16.68
CA LYS A 424 22.83 -8.57 -17.96
C LYS A 424 21.95 -7.52 -18.64
N ASP A 425 22.40 -6.98 -19.76
CA ASP A 425 21.64 -6.00 -20.54
C ASP A 425 21.78 -6.30 -22.05
N PRO A 426 21.06 -7.32 -22.55
CA PRO A 426 21.20 -7.75 -23.96
C PRO A 426 20.77 -6.66 -24.95
N ASN A 427 19.88 -5.76 -24.52
CA ASN A 427 19.28 -4.72 -25.35
C ASN A 427 19.96 -3.34 -25.20
N GLY A 428 20.97 -3.22 -24.33
CA GLY A 428 21.72 -1.96 -24.16
C GLY A 428 20.88 -0.82 -23.54
N THR A 429 19.92 -1.17 -22.70
CA THR A 429 18.93 -0.27 -22.10
C THR A 429 19.43 0.43 -20.82
N ILE A 430 20.50 -0.07 -20.18
CA ILE A 430 21.01 0.51 -18.94
C ILE A 430 21.68 1.87 -19.20
N GLY A 431 21.15 2.92 -18.57
CA GLY A 431 21.54 4.30 -18.85
C GLY A 431 22.92 4.70 -18.32
N GLY A 432 23.47 3.98 -17.34
CA GLY A 432 24.71 4.36 -16.68
C GLY A 432 25.10 3.43 -15.52
N ASN A 433 26.20 3.77 -14.84
CA ASN A 433 26.61 3.12 -13.60
C ASN A 433 25.67 3.49 -12.46
N GLY A 434 25.72 2.70 -11.39
CA GLY A 434 25.00 2.98 -10.16
C GLY A 434 24.07 1.83 -9.77
N ALA A 435 24.13 1.44 -8.51
CA ALA A 435 23.31 0.36 -7.98
C ALA A 435 22.95 0.56 -6.50
N TRP A 436 21.80 0.02 -6.13
CA TRP A 436 21.36 -0.17 -4.75
C TRP A 436 21.98 -1.43 -4.18
N LEU A 437 22.45 -1.37 -2.94
CA LEU A 437 22.72 -2.55 -2.13
C LEU A 437 21.42 -2.94 -1.42
N VAL A 438 20.93 -4.13 -1.70
CA VAL A 438 19.60 -4.57 -1.28
C VAL A 438 19.71 -5.76 -0.33
N ALA A 439 19.04 -5.70 0.81
CA ALA A 439 18.75 -6.82 1.68
C ALA A 439 17.48 -7.54 1.21
N ASN A 440 17.62 -8.82 0.89
CA ASN A 440 16.51 -9.70 0.57
C ASN A 440 15.90 -10.28 1.86
N SER A 441 15.03 -11.28 1.73
CA SER A 441 14.35 -11.97 2.83
C SER A 441 14.40 -13.49 2.68
N TRP A 442 15.53 -14.02 2.20
CA TRP A 442 15.75 -15.46 1.94
C TRP A 442 16.89 -16.05 2.78
N GLY A 443 17.13 -15.46 3.96
CA GLY A 443 18.19 -15.90 4.87
C GLY A 443 19.61 -15.59 4.40
N LEU A 444 20.59 -16.17 5.10
CA LEU A 444 22.01 -15.86 4.94
C LEU A 444 22.77 -16.80 3.99
N ASP A 445 22.14 -17.85 3.47
CA ASP A 445 22.79 -18.77 2.52
C ASP A 445 22.58 -18.38 1.04
N TRP A 446 22.19 -17.11 0.80
CA TRP A 446 21.85 -16.58 -0.51
C TRP A 446 22.55 -15.24 -0.78
N GLY A 447 22.73 -14.85 -2.04
CA GLY A 447 23.24 -13.53 -2.42
C GLY A 447 24.77 -13.38 -2.39
N ASN A 448 25.24 -12.13 -2.38
CA ASN A 448 26.63 -11.70 -2.34
C ASN A 448 27.44 -12.48 -1.29
N SER A 449 28.27 -13.42 -1.72
CA SER A 449 29.06 -14.29 -0.81
C SER A 449 28.23 -15.01 0.26
N GLY A 450 26.93 -15.27 0.02
CA GLY A 450 26.03 -15.84 1.02
C GLY A 450 25.86 -14.91 2.22
N ASN A 451 25.29 -13.73 2.02
CA ASN A 451 24.99 -12.80 3.11
C ASN A 451 23.59 -12.18 3.05
N GLY A 452 22.72 -12.71 2.18
CA GLY A 452 21.35 -12.27 1.94
C GLY A 452 21.21 -10.97 1.13
N THR A 453 22.31 -10.40 0.62
CA THR A 453 22.28 -9.13 -0.14
C THR A 453 22.59 -9.30 -1.62
N PHE A 454 22.17 -8.36 -2.45
CA PHE A 454 22.54 -8.29 -3.87
C PHE A 454 22.57 -6.82 -4.34
N TRP A 455 23.07 -6.59 -5.55
CA TRP A 455 23.08 -5.26 -6.18
C TRP A 455 21.95 -5.15 -7.20
N LEU A 456 21.11 -4.12 -7.08
CA LEU A 456 20.03 -3.80 -8.01
C LEU A 456 20.36 -2.52 -8.77
N SER A 457 20.32 -2.54 -10.10
CA SER A 457 20.61 -1.36 -10.93
C SER A 457 19.68 -0.17 -10.59
N TYR A 458 20.20 1.06 -10.62
CA TYR A 458 19.35 2.26 -10.56
C TYR A 458 18.35 2.37 -11.72
N TYR A 459 18.64 1.71 -12.83
CA TYR A 459 17.86 1.77 -14.05
C TYR A 459 16.87 0.62 -14.20
N ASP A 460 16.72 -0.21 -13.15
CA ASP A 460 15.76 -1.31 -13.16
C ASP A 460 14.39 -0.87 -13.66
N GLN A 461 13.80 -1.66 -14.56
CA GLN A 461 12.57 -1.31 -15.27
C GLN A 461 11.32 -1.78 -14.54
N SER A 462 11.41 -2.21 -13.28
CA SER A 462 10.29 -2.77 -12.52
C SER A 462 10.12 -2.21 -11.11
N THR A 463 10.92 -1.22 -10.75
CA THR A 463 11.04 -0.74 -9.37
C THR A 463 9.96 0.28 -9.03
N LEU A 464 9.00 -0.14 -8.20
CA LEU A 464 7.82 0.62 -7.76
C LEU A 464 7.59 0.45 -6.24
N SER A 465 6.55 1.11 -5.70
CA SER A 465 6.11 0.99 -4.30
C SER A 465 7.23 1.31 -3.29
N VAL A 466 7.90 2.43 -3.50
CA VAL A 466 9.05 2.84 -2.69
C VAL A 466 8.57 3.53 -1.40
N GLY A 467 9.09 3.13 -0.25
CA GLY A 467 8.72 3.77 1.02
C GLY A 467 9.71 3.57 2.16
N THR A 468 9.54 4.35 3.22
CA THR A 468 10.29 4.20 4.47
C THR A 468 9.41 4.56 5.64
N ALA A 469 9.68 4.00 6.82
CA ALA A 469 8.92 4.26 8.02
C ALA A 469 9.83 4.38 9.25
N LEU A 470 9.37 5.13 10.23
CA LEU A 470 10.00 5.32 11.52
C LEU A 470 8.97 5.13 12.62
N ILE A 471 9.33 4.31 13.60
CA ILE A 471 8.58 4.11 14.84
C ILE A 471 9.33 4.70 16.03
N LYS A 472 8.64 4.94 17.14
CA LYS A 472 9.25 5.29 18.43
C LYS A 472 8.69 4.44 19.56
N ASP A 473 9.49 4.19 20.58
CA ASP A 473 9.00 3.61 21.83
C ASP A 473 8.07 4.60 22.55
N VAL A 474 7.00 4.08 23.13
CA VAL A 474 6.05 4.86 23.91
C VAL A 474 5.66 4.16 25.20
N GLU A 475 5.37 4.97 26.22
CA GLU A 475 4.92 4.47 27.53
C GLU A 475 3.58 5.13 27.88
N GLY A 476 2.54 4.30 28.04
CA GLY A 476 1.20 4.74 28.40
C GLY A 476 0.53 5.62 27.35
N MET A 477 0.91 5.46 26.09
CA MET A 477 0.28 6.14 24.97
C MET A 477 -0.68 5.17 24.27
N HIS A 478 -1.73 5.69 23.65
CA HIS A 478 -2.63 4.97 22.74
C HIS A 478 -3.17 5.92 21.68
N THR A 479 -3.82 5.37 20.65
CA THR A 479 -4.45 6.18 19.60
C THR A 479 -5.96 6.07 19.57
N GLU A 480 -6.64 7.16 19.23
CA GLU A 480 -8.05 7.17 18.81
C GLU A 480 -8.13 7.56 17.32
N LYS A 481 -8.88 6.78 16.53
CA LYS A 481 -9.11 7.02 15.08
C LYS A 481 -10.35 6.24 14.61
N TYR A 482 -10.77 6.47 13.37
CA TYR A 482 -11.92 5.80 12.75
C TYR A 482 -11.67 5.21 11.35
N ASN A 483 -10.43 5.22 10.87
CA ASN A 483 -10.05 4.73 9.53
C ASN A 483 -9.14 3.52 9.66
N PHE A 484 -9.68 2.31 9.54
CA PHE A 484 -8.94 1.07 9.71
C PHE A 484 -8.92 0.20 8.47
N VAL A 485 -9.55 0.62 7.38
CA VAL A 485 -9.51 -0.19 6.16
C VAL A 485 -8.13 -0.12 5.52
N PRO A 486 -7.40 -1.25 5.37
CA PRO A 486 -6.05 -1.26 4.81
C PRO A 486 -6.11 -1.10 3.28
N SER A 487 -6.45 0.09 2.77
CA SER A 487 -6.50 0.31 1.34
C SER A 487 -5.10 0.34 0.71
N VAL A 488 -4.98 -0.28 -0.46
CA VAL A 488 -3.82 -0.17 -1.35
C VAL A 488 -3.90 1.03 -2.30
N ASN A 489 -5.05 1.70 -2.35
CA ASN A 489 -5.34 2.84 -3.23
C ASN A 489 -6.11 3.88 -2.42
N GLU A 490 -5.41 4.73 -1.70
CA GLU A 490 -6.04 5.92 -1.15
C GLU A 490 -6.30 6.90 -2.28
N LEU A 491 -7.55 7.35 -2.37
CA LEU A 491 -7.94 8.34 -3.37
C LEU A 491 -8.13 9.66 -2.65
N GLY A 492 -7.44 10.70 -3.12
CA GLY A 492 -7.89 12.06 -2.90
C GLY A 492 -9.17 12.24 -3.72
N ILE A 493 -10.34 12.21 -3.09
CA ILE A 493 -11.61 12.14 -3.84
C ILE A 493 -12.02 13.54 -4.38
N ASP A 494 -11.44 14.64 -3.88
CA ASP A 494 -11.75 15.99 -4.39
C ASP A 494 -10.61 17.00 -4.20
N HIS A 495 -10.00 17.44 -5.32
CA HIS A 495 -9.03 18.55 -5.37
C HIS A 495 -9.73 19.88 -5.69
N SER A 496 -10.56 20.36 -4.76
CA SER A 496 -11.37 21.55 -4.99
C SER A 496 -10.52 22.83 -4.99
N LYS A 497 -10.91 23.83 -5.80
CA LYS A 497 -10.30 25.18 -5.76
C LYS A 497 -10.81 26.04 -4.61
N SER A 498 -11.80 25.55 -3.87
CA SER A 498 -12.35 26.15 -2.65
C SER A 498 -11.76 25.46 -1.42
N GLU A 499 -11.72 26.15 -0.29
CA GLU A 499 -11.26 25.58 0.98
C GLU A 499 -12.22 24.45 1.40
N ILE A 500 -11.68 23.26 1.64
CA ILE A 500 -12.38 22.07 2.15
C ILE A 500 -11.58 21.54 3.34
N GLN A 501 -12.27 21.08 4.38
CA GLN A 501 -11.62 20.62 5.62
C GLN A 501 -12.27 19.31 6.07
N MET A 502 -11.48 18.44 6.65
CA MET A 502 -11.89 17.18 7.25
C MET A 502 -11.84 17.32 8.77
N ALA A 503 -12.70 16.62 9.50
CA ALA A 503 -12.64 16.58 10.94
C ALA A 503 -13.08 15.22 11.48
N ASN A 504 -12.40 14.75 12.51
CA ASN A 504 -12.89 13.65 13.35
C ASN A 504 -13.24 14.20 14.74
N VAL A 505 -14.33 13.68 15.33
CA VAL A 505 -14.83 14.02 16.67
C VAL A 505 -14.69 12.80 17.56
N PHE A 506 -14.02 12.98 18.69
CA PHE A 506 -13.72 11.93 19.66
C PHE A 506 -14.35 12.24 21.02
N GLU A 507 -14.62 11.20 21.80
CA GLU A 507 -15.05 11.30 23.20
C GLU A 507 -14.07 10.56 24.10
N SER A 508 -13.49 11.28 25.06
CA SER A 508 -12.50 10.73 25.96
C SER A 508 -13.13 9.74 26.94
N THR A 509 -12.66 8.49 26.96
CA THR A 509 -13.20 7.46 27.85
C THR A 509 -12.56 7.46 29.25
N CYS A 510 -11.40 8.09 29.39
CA CYS A 510 -10.65 8.22 30.64
C CYS A 510 -10.04 9.63 30.78
N SER A 511 -9.38 9.90 31.90
CA SER A 511 -8.57 11.12 32.04
C SER A 511 -7.22 10.93 31.34
N GLN A 512 -6.92 11.79 30.37
CA GLN A 512 -5.78 11.64 29.46
C GLN A 512 -5.38 12.98 28.86
N THR A 513 -4.22 13.02 28.22
CA THR A 513 -3.72 14.23 27.53
C THR A 513 -3.50 13.91 26.06
N LEU A 514 -4.15 14.66 25.16
CA LEU A 514 -3.82 14.65 23.73
C LEU A 514 -2.47 15.35 23.54
N THR A 515 -1.50 14.66 22.94
CA THR A 515 -0.11 15.14 22.83
C THR A 515 0.34 15.37 21.40
N SER A 516 -0.25 14.68 20.44
CA SER A 516 0.09 14.77 19.02
C SER A 516 -1.11 14.37 18.18
N ILE A 517 -1.10 14.76 16.91
CA ILE A 517 -2.05 14.29 15.91
C ILE A 517 -1.30 13.57 14.80
N GLY A 518 -1.93 12.55 14.23
CA GLY A 518 -1.46 11.88 13.03
C GLY A 518 -2.30 12.29 11.84
N VAL A 519 -1.63 12.64 10.74
CA VAL A 519 -2.25 13.08 9.51
C VAL A 519 -1.62 12.36 8.33
N GLN A 520 -2.46 11.80 7.47
CA GLN A 520 -2.03 11.21 6.21
C GLN A 520 -2.08 12.21 5.06
N THR A 521 -1.21 12.07 4.06
CA THR A 521 -1.14 12.87 2.83
C THR A 521 -0.93 11.95 1.63
N ILE A 522 -1.55 12.23 0.49
CA ILE A 522 -1.48 11.36 -0.71
C ILE A 522 -0.49 11.88 -1.75
N LEU A 523 -0.31 13.21 -1.82
CA LEU A 523 0.61 13.85 -2.76
C LEU A 523 1.79 14.51 -2.05
N PRO A 524 2.97 14.58 -2.70
CA PRO A 524 4.11 15.29 -2.15
C PRO A 524 3.89 16.80 -2.12
N ASN A 525 4.76 17.52 -1.39
CA ASN A 525 4.71 18.98 -1.24
C ASN A 525 3.35 19.49 -0.71
N THR A 526 2.81 18.79 0.29
CA THR A 526 1.49 19.09 0.86
C THR A 526 1.63 20.02 2.06
N SER A 527 0.83 21.08 2.06
CA SER A 527 0.63 21.96 3.20
C SER A 527 -0.51 21.43 4.06
N ILE A 528 -0.28 21.27 5.35
CA ILE A 528 -1.25 20.82 6.34
C ILE A 528 -1.55 21.98 7.27
N ARG A 529 -2.83 22.27 7.52
CA ARG A 529 -3.28 23.13 8.62
C ARG A 529 -4.17 22.33 9.54
N TYR A 530 -3.99 22.48 10.86
CA TYR A 530 -4.81 21.79 11.83
C TYR A 530 -5.39 22.75 12.88
N GLN A 531 -6.56 22.40 13.40
CA GLN A 531 -7.22 23.06 14.52
C GLN A 531 -7.81 22.00 15.45
N ILE A 532 -7.75 22.23 16.75
CA ILE A 532 -8.30 21.33 17.76
C ILE A 532 -9.29 22.11 18.61
N TYR A 533 -10.51 21.57 18.74
CA TYR A 533 -11.54 22.15 19.59
C TYR A 533 -11.85 21.22 20.76
N LYS A 534 -12.01 21.79 21.96
CA LYS A 534 -12.70 21.12 23.06
C LYS A 534 -14.18 21.47 22.95
N LEU A 535 -15.03 20.47 22.76
CA LEU A 535 -16.44 20.64 22.43
C LEU A 535 -17.30 20.85 23.68
N GLU A 536 -18.43 21.51 23.51
CA GLU A 536 -19.46 21.61 24.55
C GLU A 536 -20.23 20.28 24.68
N ASP A 537 -20.87 20.03 25.84
CA ASP A 537 -21.69 18.84 26.10
C ASP A 537 -22.76 18.58 25.00
N TYR A 538 -23.22 19.66 24.37
CA TYR A 538 -24.14 19.62 23.24
C TYR A 538 -23.46 20.24 22.01
N HIS A 539 -22.97 19.41 21.11
CA HIS A 539 -22.36 19.81 19.85
C HIS A 539 -23.07 19.12 18.68
N ALA A 540 -23.30 19.87 17.59
CA ALA A 540 -23.81 19.35 16.32
C ALA A 540 -22.79 19.53 15.18
N SER A 541 -21.65 20.15 15.48
CA SER A 541 -20.60 20.53 14.54
C SER A 541 -19.24 20.38 15.23
N PRO A 542 -18.17 20.01 14.49
CA PRO A 542 -16.84 19.84 15.06
C PRO A 542 -16.21 21.15 15.55
N VAL A 543 -16.87 22.30 15.37
CA VAL A 543 -16.42 23.61 15.89
C VAL A 543 -17.35 24.18 16.97
N ASP A 544 -18.32 23.39 17.47
CA ASP A 544 -19.22 23.79 18.56
C ASP A 544 -18.51 23.68 19.92
N GLY A 545 -17.47 24.49 20.10
CA GLY A 545 -16.60 24.44 21.27
C GLY A 545 -15.60 25.59 21.32
N THR A 546 -14.57 25.39 22.13
CA THR A 546 -13.45 26.32 22.25
C THR A 546 -12.26 25.81 21.45
N LEU A 547 -11.71 26.64 20.55
CA LEU A 547 -10.42 26.37 19.89
C LEU A 547 -9.32 26.35 20.95
N VAL A 548 -8.62 25.23 21.08
CA VAL A 548 -7.57 25.03 22.10
C VAL A 548 -6.17 24.91 21.52
N ALA A 549 -6.04 24.50 20.26
CA ALA A 549 -4.76 24.49 19.54
C ALA A 549 -4.98 24.68 18.03
N GLU A 550 -3.99 25.26 17.35
CA GLU A 550 -3.93 25.37 15.90
C GLU A 550 -2.47 25.40 15.44
N GLY A 551 -2.22 24.96 14.21
CA GLY A 551 -0.88 24.98 13.63
C GLY A 551 -0.86 24.60 12.16
N SER A 552 0.34 24.51 11.60
CA SER A 552 0.55 24.14 10.21
C SER A 552 1.89 23.44 10.01
N GLU A 553 1.94 22.52 9.07
CA GLU A 553 3.15 21.79 8.65
C GLU A 553 3.27 21.76 7.13
N GLU A 554 4.49 21.63 6.62
CA GLU A 554 4.78 21.45 5.20
C GLU A 554 5.53 20.13 5.03
N VAL A 555 4.95 19.20 4.27
CA VAL A 555 5.52 17.86 4.09
C VAL A 555 6.00 17.68 2.66
N ILE A 556 7.22 17.17 2.51
CA ILE A 556 7.85 16.96 1.20
C ILE A 556 7.32 15.68 0.54
N TYR A 557 7.21 14.61 1.32
CA TYR A 557 6.75 13.31 0.85
C TYR A 557 5.29 13.08 1.25
N ALA A 558 4.59 12.31 0.43
CA ALA A 558 3.30 11.72 0.82
C ALA A 558 3.50 10.66 1.91
N GLY A 559 2.40 10.25 2.53
CA GLY A 559 2.36 9.22 3.58
C GLY A 559 1.84 9.77 4.91
N TYR A 560 2.33 9.25 6.03
CA TYR A 560 1.83 9.53 7.37
C TYR A 560 2.79 10.40 8.18
N HIS A 561 2.24 11.43 8.83
CA HIS A 561 2.99 12.45 9.55
C HIS A 561 2.43 12.65 10.95
N THR A 562 3.27 12.52 11.98
CA THR A 562 2.90 12.84 13.36
C THR A 562 3.30 14.26 13.72
N ILE A 563 2.32 15.09 14.08
CA ILE A 563 2.50 16.50 14.45
C ILE A 563 2.34 16.63 15.96
N ALA A 564 3.43 17.00 16.65
CA ALA A 564 3.40 17.24 18.09
C ALA A 564 2.70 18.57 18.42
N LEU A 565 1.91 18.58 19.49
CA LEU A 565 1.27 19.80 19.96
C LEU A 565 2.23 20.60 20.84
N ASP A 566 2.26 21.93 20.67
CA ASP A 566 3.04 22.86 21.50
C ASP A 566 2.67 22.76 22.99
N SER A 567 1.38 22.54 23.25
CA SER A 567 0.83 22.23 24.57
C SER A 567 -0.23 21.14 24.41
N GLY A 568 -0.09 20.06 25.19
CA GLY A 568 -1.10 19.01 25.22
C GLY A 568 -2.46 19.50 25.73
N LEU A 569 -3.52 18.83 25.32
CA LEU A 569 -4.89 19.09 25.77
C LEU A 569 -5.30 18.04 26.81
N ASP A 570 -5.50 18.49 28.05
CA ASP A 570 -6.01 17.63 29.12
C ASP A 570 -7.53 17.40 28.95
N LEU A 571 -7.89 16.12 28.99
CA LEU A 571 -9.24 15.60 28.80
C LEU A 571 -9.63 14.79 30.04
N GLU A 572 -10.86 14.96 30.49
CA GLU A 572 -11.51 14.12 31.50
C GLU A 572 -12.46 13.14 30.82
N THR A 573 -12.87 12.09 31.53
CA THR A 573 -13.91 11.17 31.02
C THR A 573 -15.17 11.93 30.60
N GLY A 574 -15.61 11.71 29.36
CA GLY A 574 -16.77 12.34 28.74
C GLY A 574 -16.49 13.67 28.05
N ASP A 575 -15.27 14.22 28.14
CA ASP A 575 -14.90 15.37 27.33
C ASP A 575 -14.90 14.97 25.85
N ALA A 576 -15.62 15.74 25.03
CA ALA A 576 -15.57 15.62 23.58
C ALA A 576 -14.59 16.64 22.98
N TYR A 577 -13.89 16.23 21.94
CA TYR A 577 -12.95 17.08 21.22
C TYR A 577 -12.93 16.75 19.74
N SER A 578 -12.54 17.70 18.91
CA SER A 578 -12.40 17.49 17.47
C SER A 578 -10.99 17.84 17.01
N ILE A 579 -10.55 17.14 15.96
CA ILE A 579 -9.34 17.47 15.23
C ILE A 579 -9.76 17.78 13.80
N ILE A 580 -9.54 19.02 13.39
CA ILE A 580 -9.82 19.52 12.04
C ILE A 580 -8.50 19.57 11.28
N VAL A 581 -8.51 19.04 10.07
CA VAL A 581 -7.37 19.01 9.16
C VAL A 581 -7.79 19.59 7.81
N GLU A 582 -6.97 20.48 7.30
CA GLU A 582 -7.01 20.96 5.94
C GLU A 582 -5.71 20.60 5.24
N GLN A 583 -5.82 20.11 4.02
CA GLN A 583 -4.67 19.78 3.19
C GLN A 583 -4.72 20.51 1.87
N LYS A 584 -3.56 20.97 1.42
CA LYS A 584 -3.39 21.59 0.12
C LYS A 584 -2.12 21.09 -0.54
N ASP A 585 -2.30 20.39 -1.65
CA ASP A 585 -1.24 19.85 -2.49
C ASP A 585 -1.10 20.68 -3.78
N CYS A 586 -0.39 20.13 -4.78
CA CYS A 586 -0.20 20.78 -6.08
C CYS A 586 -1.49 20.89 -6.92
N ASP A 587 -2.49 20.06 -6.65
CA ASP A 587 -3.73 19.98 -7.42
C ASP A 587 -4.87 20.78 -6.79
N GLY A 588 -4.80 21.04 -5.48
CA GLY A 588 -5.74 21.92 -4.79
C GLY A 588 -5.91 21.57 -3.33
N TYR A 589 -7.07 21.90 -2.78
CA TYR A 589 -7.44 21.40 -1.45
C TYR A 589 -8.03 20.00 -1.58
N ALA A 590 -7.59 19.06 -0.74
CA ALA A 590 -7.95 17.66 -0.84
C ALA A 590 -8.80 17.16 0.33
N ILE A 591 -9.75 16.25 0.04
CA ILE A 591 -10.31 15.31 1.02
C ILE A 591 -9.64 13.96 0.79
N LEU A 592 -9.23 13.32 1.89
CA LEU A 592 -8.66 11.98 1.88
C LEU A 592 -9.68 11.00 2.47
N THR A 593 -10.20 10.11 1.63
CA THR A 593 -11.03 8.98 2.05
C THR A 593 -10.85 7.84 1.05
N SER A 594 -11.00 6.61 1.51
CA SER A 594 -10.81 5.43 0.68
C SER A 594 -12.12 5.08 -0.01
N ALA A 595 -12.14 4.98 -1.35
CA ALA A 595 -13.23 4.32 -2.09
C ALA A 595 -12.77 2.90 -2.44
N LEU A 596 -13.47 1.90 -1.89
CA LEU A 596 -12.98 0.53 -1.90
C LEU A 596 -14.02 -0.43 -2.41
N LYS A 597 -13.57 -1.43 -3.16
CA LYS A 597 -14.45 -2.47 -3.67
C LYS A 597 -15.09 -3.20 -2.48
N ASN A 598 -16.40 -3.05 -2.33
CA ASN A 598 -17.18 -3.75 -1.31
C ASN A 598 -17.65 -5.12 -1.82
N GLU A 599 -18.50 -5.82 -1.07
CA GLU A 599 -18.99 -7.16 -1.46
C GLU A 599 -19.69 -7.13 -2.83
N ASN A 600 -20.63 -6.20 -3.04
CA ASN A 600 -21.33 -6.03 -4.31
C ASN A 600 -20.36 -5.68 -5.44
N GLY A 601 -19.38 -4.83 -5.18
CA GLY A 601 -18.34 -4.46 -6.14
C GLY A 601 -17.47 -5.65 -6.51
N SER A 602 -17.09 -6.47 -5.53
CA SER A 602 -16.34 -7.71 -5.76
C SER A 602 -17.08 -8.63 -6.72
N ASP A 603 -18.38 -8.82 -6.49
CA ASP A 603 -19.25 -9.58 -7.39
C ASP A 603 -19.38 -8.93 -8.77
N TYR A 604 -19.60 -7.61 -8.81
CA TYR A 604 -19.77 -6.84 -10.05
C TYR A 604 -18.55 -6.92 -10.96
N TYR A 605 -17.36 -6.56 -10.46
CA TYR A 605 -16.13 -6.61 -11.25
C TYR A 605 -15.74 -8.05 -11.60
N THR A 606 -15.99 -9.02 -10.71
CA THR A 606 -15.79 -10.44 -11.06
C THR A 606 -16.62 -10.83 -12.28
N ARG A 607 -17.89 -10.42 -12.36
CA ARG A 607 -18.73 -10.68 -13.54
C ARG A 607 -18.19 -9.99 -14.79
N ILE A 608 -17.82 -8.71 -14.71
CA ILE A 608 -17.27 -7.95 -15.87
C ILE A 608 -15.99 -8.56 -16.38
N PHE A 609 -15.04 -8.85 -15.48
CA PHE A 609 -13.78 -9.45 -15.89
C PHE A 609 -14.00 -10.82 -16.51
N GLN A 610 -14.96 -11.62 -16.03
CA GLN A 610 -15.31 -12.88 -16.66
C GLN A 610 -15.91 -12.73 -18.08
N GLU A 611 -16.45 -11.54 -18.44
CA GLU A 611 -16.92 -11.27 -19.81
C GLU A 611 -15.77 -10.99 -20.79
N THR A 612 -14.70 -10.34 -20.35
CA THR A 612 -13.54 -9.96 -21.18
C THR A 612 -12.38 -10.94 -21.08
N ASP A 613 -12.19 -11.49 -19.90
CA ASP A 613 -11.22 -12.49 -19.51
C ASP A 613 -11.93 -13.60 -18.70
N PRO A 614 -12.46 -14.63 -19.38
CA PRO A 614 -13.07 -15.79 -18.74
C PRO A 614 -12.15 -16.45 -17.69
N TRP A 615 -10.84 -16.20 -17.77
CA TRP A 615 -9.79 -16.74 -16.92
C TRP A 615 -9.75 -16.15 -15.51
N THR A 616 -10.39 -15.01 -15.29
CA THR A 616 -10.49 -14.36 -13.97
C THR A 616 -11.11 -15.32 -12.95
N ASN A 617 -10.34 -15.72 -11.94
CA ASN A 617 -10.84 -16.58 -10.87
C ASN A 617 -11.61 -15.73 -9.85
N GLY A 618 -12.84 -16.14 -9.53
CA GLY A 618 -13.69 -15.42 -8.60
C GLY A 618 -13.09 -15.38 -7.20
N GLY A 619 -13.18 -14.21 -6.58
CA GLY A 619 -12.93 -14.04 -5.15
C GLY A 619 -11.84 -13.02 -4.86
N PHE A 620 -12.08 -11.76 -5.22
CA PHE A 620 -11.33 -10.68 -4.63
C PHE A 620 -11.70 -10.56 -3.15
N TYR A 621 -10.71 -10.27 -2.32
CA TYR A 621 -10.99 -9.61 -1.05
C TYR A 621 -11.81 -8.36 -1.35
N PHE A 622 -12.90 -8.19 -0.60
CA PHE A 622 -13.58 -6.91 -0.55
C PHE A 622 -13.21 -6.21 0.74
N SER A 623 -13.42 -4.91 0.76
CA SER A 623 -13.26 -4.10 1.95
C SER A 623 -14.62 -3.76 2.52
N LYS A 624 -14.69 -3.68 3.84
CA LYS A 624 -15.83 -3.10 4.54
C LYS A 624 -15.35 -1.87 5.30
N GLY A 625 -15.85 -0.70 4.93
CA GLY A 625 -15.70 0.53 5.68
C GLY A 625 -16.84 0.70 6.69
N VAL A 626 -16.61 1.47 7.74
CA VAL A 626 -17.62 1.75 8.76
C VAL A 626 -17.64 3.25 9.05
N VAL A 627 -18.64 3.96 8.51
CA VAL A 627 -18.82 5.40 8.76
C VAL A 627 -20.05 5.60 9.65
N ASN A 628 -19.85 5.94 10.93
CA ASN A 628 -20.96 6.22 11.83
C ASN A 628 -21.31 7.72 11.87
N PRO A 629 -22.60 8.07 12.03
CA PRO A 629 -23.02 9.46 12.21
C PRO A 629 -22.33 10.10 13.41
N GLY A 630 -21.83 11.31 13.22
CA GLY A 630 -21.17 12.12 14.26
C GLY A 630 -19.70 11.81 14.52
N GLU A 631 -19.10 10.80 13.89
CA GLU A 631 -17.65 10.51 14.03
C GLU A 631 -16.79 11.43 13.16
N SER A 632 -17.22 11.66 11.91
CA SER A 632 -16.46 12.40 10.89
C SER A 632 -17.29 13.49 10.23
N PHE A 633 -16.67 14.63 9.94
CA PHE A 633 -17.32 15.78 9.31
C PHE A 633 -16.46 16.40 8.21
N VAL A 634 -17.13 16.97 7.22
CA VAL A 634 -16.47 17.70 6.11
C VAL A 634 -17.01 19.11 5.99
N LEU A 635 -16.12 20.10 5.91
CA LEU A 635 -16.50 21.49 5.67
C LEU A 635 -16.66 21.73 4.17
N TYR A 636 -17.88 21.93 3.70
CA TYR A 636 -18.15 22.28 2.31
C TYR A 636 -18.94 23.59 2.22
N LYS A 637 -18.41 24.55 1.46
CA LYS A 637 -19.02 25.89 1.25
C LYS A 637 -19.47 26.56 2.56
N ASN A 638 -18.57 26.57 3.55
CA ASN A 638 -18.78 27.13 4.90
C ASN A 638 -19.84 26.43 5.75
N ARG A 639 -20.15 25.15 5.45
CA ARG A 639 -21.05 24.32 6.26
C ARG A 639 -20.38 23.00 6.59
N TRP A 640 -20.38 22.62 7.87
CA TRP A 640 -20.00 21.28 8.30
C TRP A 640 -21.12 20.30 7.98
N LEU A 641 -20.77 19.23 7.29
CA LEU A 641 -21.65 18.13 6.90
C LEU A 641 -21.18 16.86 7.60
N ASP A 642 -22.11 16.05 8.10
CA ASP A 642 -21.81 14.73 8.63
C ASP A 642 -21.36 13.83 7.47
N TRP A 643 -20.19 13.19 7.61
CA TRP A 643 -19.64 12.33 6.57
C TRP A 643 -20.55 11.15 6.26
N ALA A 644 -21.28 10.62 7.25
CA ALA A 644 -22.23 9.53 7.07
C ALA A 644 -23.38 9.89 6.11
N ASP A 645 -23.82 11.15 6.11
CA ASP A 645 -24.86 11.62 5.19
C ASP A 645 -24.33 11.76 3.75
N VAL A 646 -23.06 12.16 3.61
CA VAL A 646 -22.39 12.29 2.32
C VAL A 646 -22.12 10.92 1.71
N THR A 647 -21.57 9.97 2.45
CA THR A 647 -21.33 8.60 1.98
C THR A 647 -22.65 7.88 1.67
N ALA A 648 -23.69 8.05 2.49
CA ALA A 648 -25.03 7.54 2.19
C ALA A 648 -25.62 8.12 0.90
N THR A 649 -25.19 9.32 0.48
CA THR A 649 -25.56 9.90 -0.81
C THR A 649 -24.75 9.27 -1.94
N MET A 650 -23.45 9.06 -1.76
CA MET A 650 -22.58 8.39 -2.74
C MET A 650 -23.04 6.94 -3.00
N HIS A 651 -23.36 6.16 -1.96
CA HIS A 651 -23.94 4.82 -2.11
C HIS A 651 -25.20 4.83 -2.99
N LYS A 652 -26.13 5.78 -2.76
CA LYS A 652 -27.35 5.89 -3.58
C LYS A 652 -27.06 6.19 -5.04
N LEU A 653 -26.02 6.96 -5.33
CA LEU A 653 -25.59 7.28 -6.70
C LEU A 653 -24.92 6.07 -7.37
N ASN A 654 -24.16 5.28 -6.61
CA ASN A 654 -23.45 4.11 -7.10
C ASN A 654 -24.35 2.91 -7.42
N ILE A 655 -25.56 2.83 -6.86
CA ILE A 655 -26.52 1.75 -7.17
C ILE A 655 -26.71 1.57 -8.68
N ASP A 656 -26.85 2.67 -9.43
CA ASP A 656 -27.10 2.61 -10.87
C ASP A 656 -25.81 2.44 -11.70
N MET A 657 -24.63 2.72 -11.13
CA MET A 657 -23.33 2.70 -11.81
C MET A 657 -22.66 1.31 -11.73
N ASN A 658 -22.56 0.74 -10.53
CA ASN A 658 -21.79 -0.48 -10.26
C ASN A 658 -22.41 -1.37 -9.15
N ASP A 659 -23.74 -1.38 -9.06
CA ASP A 659 -24.51 -2.11 -8.01
C ASP A 659 -24.12 -1.69 -6.59
N ASP A 660 -23.82 -0.40 -6.37
CA ASP A 660 -23.27 0.10 -5.11
C ASP A 660 -21.97 -0.62 -4.74
N GLY A 661 -21.02 -0.64 -5.68
CA GLY A 661 -19.82 -1.46 -5.61
C GLY A 661 -18.68 -0.89 -4.77
N PHE A 662 -18.88 0.26 -4.14
CA PHE A 662 -17.88 0.93 -3.32
C PHE A 662 -18.32 1.04 -1.85
N ASP A 663 -17.36 0.87 -0.94
CA ASP A 663 -17.44 1.27 0.45
C ASP A 663 -16.50 2.44 0.72
N TYR A 664 -16.78 3.16 1.81
CA TYR A 664 -16.02 4.34 2.23
C TYR A 664 -15.58 4.25 3.67
N ASP A 665 -14.51 4.96 3.97
CA ASP A 665 -13.97 5.04 5.33
C ASP A 665 -13.91 6.50 5.84
N ASN A 666 -13.69 6.65 7.14
CA ASN A 666 -13.51 7.94 7.80
C ASN A 666 -12.18 8.60 7.42
N PHE A 667 -12.02 9.86 7.81
CA PHE A 667 -10.81 10.61 7.50
C PHE A 667 -9.60 10.04 8.26
N PRO A 668 -8.41 9.95 7.64
CA PRO A 668 -7.18 9.43 8.24
C PRO A 668 -6.56 10.45 9.22
N ILE A 669 -7.31 10.77 10.27
CA ILE A 669 -6.94 11.67 11.37
C ILE A 669 -6.86 10.84 12.64
N VAL A 670 -5.69 10.88 13.29
CA VAL A 670 -5.38 10.07 14.48
C VAL A 670 -5.07 10.99 15.66
N ALA A 671 -5.63 10.68 16.83
CA ALA A 671 -5.31 11.34 18.08
C ALA A 671 -4.31 10.50 18.88
N TYR A 672 -3.17 11.08 19.30
CA TYR A 672 -2.19 10.42 20.15
C TYR A 672 -2.33 10.88 21.60
N LEU A 673 -2.81 9.97 22.46
CA LEU A 673 -3.21 10.27 23.82
C LEU A 673 -2.27 9.59 24.81
N LYS A 674 -1.96 10.28 25.90
CA LYS A 674 -1.18 9.74 27.00
C LYS A 674 -2.05 9.68 28.26
N GLU A 675 -2.07 8.53 28.93
CA GLU A 675 -2.78 8.41 30.20
C GLU A 675 -2.23 9.39 31.23
N ALA A 676 -3.12 10.04 31.98
CA ALA A 676 -2.72 10.89 33.08
C ALA A 676 -2.02 10.03 34.15
N THR A 677 -0.74 10.30 34.45
CA THR A 677 -0.06 9.65 35.56
C THR A 677 -0.80 10.00 36.86
N VAL A 678 -1.41 9.00 37.51
CA VAL A 678 -2.04 9.18 38.82
C VAL A 678 -0.97 9.66 39.80
N SER A 679 -1.02 10.95 40.15
CA SER A 679 -0.06 11.62 41.03
C SER A 679 -0.17 11.18 42.48
#